data_AF-A0A5C1AHQ9-F1
#
_entry.id   AF-A0A5C1AHQ9-F1
#
_cell.length_a   1.000
_cell.length_b   1.000
_cell.length_c   1.000
_cell.angle_alpha   90.00
_cell.angle_beta   90.00
_cell.angle_gamma   90.00
#
_symmetry.space_group_name_H-M   'P 1'
#
loop_
_entity.id
_entity.type
_entity.pdbx_description
1 polymer ?
#
loop_
_entity_poly.entity_id
_entity_poly.type
_entity_poly.pdbx_seq_one_letter_code
_entity_poly.pdbx_strand_id
1 'polypeptide(L)'
;MPDHVISGMSGYPGVAGFDAVNYSIYHGSKPGEITASTPFPIDAAPPFGDFLMSDGERSLLIRDCKVVHSQVEKDGGGFRFTLTLLDRAWRWQTGAISGHYNRRDERGNIVGPTAKTPKELAELCLKEMGEKGYKVYFPEGLKASQIKTDGTPVPGQSSPPTNTNPEVIWEDKLPVDAVCELCDLFGLRFMRCPVRDIVVIARAGDGEDLPDNEFRDTVTLGLDATATPPGLGVVGDAVKYQMRLKLIPMAKEWHTGYVEADKVSYRPNRQPQRGKWTIKFSGSPAGTPFTSNVSVNGVDFPTSTHSSINSAAAQVVGVVNGTPAFDNVLEATVIGSGDTVQIQAVEDGVAVPISATLTSANPAAGAGAVVTTVDLPISSPWDFETPGQWYGVRPTDRLSYDQARQMAVESIGRCFRVADDDVSSGWSTKKSTHVSGRALTIDSTLFDNALTYSVSVNGGLFNAVGQGSAGGTLADLAAQINAALSTQMTASYDAGAGTLRITPLNGGPVPDVVILSGEVAGGAAVANVTDGTGPASKSKKIFVPYYGEVDWRKNLLLLPDKVEQVVPEKPDTTRATTLGLVADQENYYDGWSRNQQASVYGSISNLCIGRWHAADHAENSPAGSLVAAPSVLDAGSQMVVFTAGPVYRRTEISGLVYTKFPNLALETAVNVLDNKTFAPVTYKRWMDFGKPPAGSDDRDRNVEIDLSKYGVPKSKPFAAKLPKIRENVGTDDVPKKGTEWHGHRDMQLGVIARYQYDAKADAHVLSEVLIDPQDVSKKVGDYYLIGHLLEHQVTGGYSVGYHGIQLIPMDGAVMHLTWSTGRGARTQASRNMEHSTFLLPYPARRRTENQEANATRTILNLTSKAEDWEDANALAKLKVILPGARLIK
;
A
#
# COMPACT_ATOMS: atom_id res chain seq x y z
N MET A 1 -56.42 -41.95 15.54
CA MET A 1 -56.37 -40.63 14.88
C MET A 1 -56.56 -39.61 15.98
N PRO A 2 -55.71 -38.60 16.16
CA PRO A 2 -55.93 -37.64 17.24
C PRO A 2 -57.13 -36.76 16.86
N ASP A 3 -58.19 -36.82 17.66
CA ASP A 3 -59.44 -36.04 17.55
C ASP A 3 -59.25 -34.55 17.90
N HIS A 4 -58.03 -34.02 17.79
CA HIS A 4 -57.71 -32.64 18.12
C HIS A 4 -57.84 -31.78 16.87
N VAL A 5 -59.08 -31.57 16.39
CA VAL A 5 -59.36 -30.39 15.56
C VAL A 5 -59.33 -29.20 16.51
N ILE A 6 -58.12 -28.69 16.71
CA ILE A 6 -57.88 -27.54 17.56
C ILE A 6 -58.35 -26.30 16.79
N SER A 7 -59.54 -25.80 17.13
CA SER A 7 -60.12 -24.63 16.49
C SER A 7 -59.26 -23.40 16.83
N GLY A 8 -58.51 -22.90 15.85
CA GLY A 8 -57.71 -21.70 16.01
C GLY A 8 -58.59 -20.51 16.38
N MET A 9 -58.20 -19.80 17.43
CA MET A 9 -58.76 -18.51 17.81
C MET A 9 -57.77 -17.41 17.48
N SER A 10 -58.26 -16.32 16.89
CA SER A 10 -57.43 -15.14 16.63
C SER A 10 -58.23 -13.87 16.86
N GLY A 11 -57.57 -12.86 17.40
CA GLY A 11 -58.21 -11.62 17.80
C GLY A 11 -57.30 -10.41 17.65
N TYR A 12 -57.93 -9.29 17.30
CA TYR A 12 -57.34 -7.96 17.30
C TYR A 12 -58.38 -6.99 17.87
N PRO A 13 -57.99 -5.96 18.65
CA PRO A 13 -58.93 -5.03 19.25
C PRO A 13 -59.90 -4.45 18.21
N GLY A 14 -61.19 -4.39 18.54
CA GLY A 14 -62.22 -3.84 17.64
C GLY A 14 -62.62 -4.72 16.45
N VAL A 15 -62.14 -5.97 16.37
CA VAL A 15 -62.53 -6.94 15.33
C VAL A 15 -63.15 -8.18 15.98
N ALA A 16 -64.33 -8.61 15.49
CA ALA A 16 -65.13 -9.68 16.11
C ALA A 16 -64.51 -11.09 16.02
N GLY A 17 -63.44 -11.26 15.25
CA GLY A 17 -62.73 -12.52 15.04
C GLY A 17 -62.26 -12.65 13.59
N PHE A 18 -61.38 -13.62 13.34
CA PHE A 18 -60.83 -13.88 12.00
C PHE A 18 -61.10 -15.33 11.58
N ASP A 19 -61.43 -15.54 10.30
CA ASP A 19 -61.64 -16.87 9.71
C ASP A 19 -60.32 -17.50 9.24
N ALA A 20 -59.34 -16.68 8.87
CA ALA A 20 -58.01 -17.11 8.51
C ALA A 20 -56.97 -16.05 8.90
N VAL A 21 -55.84 -16.48 9.46
CA VAL A 21 -54.70 -15.60 9.76
C VAL A 21 -53.42 -16.28 9.30
N ASN A 22 -52.51 -15.49 8.75
CA ASN A 22 -51.14 -15.89 8.47
C ASN A 22 -50.18 -14.84 9.04
N TYR A 23 -49.26 -15.24 9.91
CA TYR A 23 -48.20 -14.39 10.43
C TYR A 23 -46.84 -14.98 10.03
N SER A 24 -46.03 -14.21 9.30
CA SER A 24 -44.70 -14.63 8.85
C SER A 24 -43.61 -13.67 9.31
N ILE A 25 -42.49 -14.20 9.80
CA ILE A 25 -41.36 -13.43 10.31
C ILE A 25 -40.02 -13.92 9.75
N TYR A 26 -39.14 -12.97 9.42
CA TYR A 26 -37.88 -13.21 8.70
C TYR A 26 -36.69 -12.59 9.44
N HIS A 27 -35.47 -12.96 9.04
CA HIS A 27 -34.27 -12.21 9.40
C HIS A 27 -34.21 -10.87 8.65
N GLY A 28 -33.65 -9.85 9.30
CA GLY A 28 -33.37 -8.54 8.74
C GLY A 28 -34.21 -7.41 9.33
N SER A 29 -34.22 -6.29 8.61
CA SER A 29 -34.91 -5.05 8.99
C SER A 29 -36.41 -5.06 8.65
N LYS A 30 -36.86 -6.00 7.81
CA LYS A 30 -38.27 -6.10 7.38
C LYS A 30 -39.17 -6.51 8.54
N PRO A 31 -40.25 -5.75 8.84
CA PRO A 31 -41.21 -6.15 9.86
C PRO A 31 -41.91 -7.46 9.53
N GLY A 32 -42.28 -8.23 10.56
CA GLY A 32 -43.13 -9.40 10.37
C GLY A 32 -44.52 -8.97 9.92
N GLU A 33 -45.14 -9.78 9.07
CA GLU A 33 -46.39 -9.42 8.39
C GLU A 33 -47.51 -10.38 8.79
N ILE A 34 -48.63 -9.82 9.25
CA ILE A 34 -49.85 -10.53 9.61
C ILE A 34 -50.89 -10.22 8.54
N THR A 35 -51.40 -11.23 7.85
CA THR A 35 -52.57 -11.11 6.98
C THR A 35 -53.72 -11.86 7.63
N ALA A 36 -54.79 -11.15 8.00
CA ALA A 36 -55.93 -11.68 8.73
C ALA A 36 -57.23 -11.38 7.98
N SER A 37 -58.04 -12.39 7.71
CA SER A 37 -59.32 -12.26 7.00
C SER A 37 -60.51 -12.49 7.92
N THR A 38 -61.62 -11.82 7.64
CA THR A 38 -62.87 -11.95 8.39
C THR A 38 -64.09 -11.66 7.51
N PRO A 39 -65.22 -12.38 7.70
CA PRO A 39 -66.47 -12.05 7.03
C PRO A 39 -67.21 -10.87 7.66
N PHE A 40 -66.75 -10.37 8.82
CA PHE A 40 -67.42 -9.30 9.55
C PHE A 40 -66.85 -7.92 9.17
N PRO A 41 -67.69 -6.87 9.06
CA PRO A 41 -67.22 -5.51 8.87
C PRO A 41 -66.23 -5.07 9.95
N ILE A 42 -65.19 -4.33 9.53
CA ILE A 42 -64.16 -3.78 10.41
C ILE A 42 -64.52 -2.33 10.74
N ASP A 43 -65.43 -2.14 11.70
CA ASP A 43 -65.97 -0.81 11.99
C ASP A 43 -65.16 -0.01 13.02
N ALA A 44 -64.31 -0.68 13.82
CA ALA A 44 -63.63 -0.07 14.98
C ALA A 44 -62.20 -0.58 15.25
N ALA A 45 -61.51 -1.14 14.25
CA ALA A 45 -60.12 -1.57 14.45
C ALA A 45 -59.22 -0.35 14.71
N PRO A 46 -58.55 -0.26 15.88
CA PRO A 46 -57.61 0.81 16.12
C PRO A 46 -56.37 0.62 15.23
N PRO A 47 -55.69 1.73 14.86
CA PRO A 47 -54.49 1.67 14.01
C PRO A 47 -53.34 0.89 14.65
N PHE A 48 -53.37 0.72 15.98
CA PHE A 48 -52.39 -0.03 16.76
C PHE A 48 -53.08 -0.94 17.78
N GLY A 49 -52.50 -2.12 18.02
CA GLY A 49 -53.02 -3.08 18.99
C GLY A 49 -52.21 -4.37 19.05
N ASP A 50 -52.49 -5.18 20.06
CA ASP A 50 -51.88 -6.50 20.19
C ASP A 50 -52.71 -7.51 19.39
N PHE A 51 -52.02 -8.38 18.63
CA PHE A 51 -52.65 -9.45 17.88
C PHE A 51 -52.46 -10.77 18.63
N LEU A 52 -53.56 -11.48 18.91
CA LEU A 52 -53.53 -12.78 19.56
C LEU A 52 -53.78 -13.88 18.52
N MET A 53 -52.91 -14.87 18.48
CA MET A 53 -53.16 -16.17 17.83
C MET A 53 -53.16 -17.25 18.89
N SER A 54 -54.16 -18.11 18.92
CA SER A 54 -54.27 -19.20 19.87
C SER A 54 -54.80 -20.44 19.17
N ASP A 55 -54.35 -21.61 19.56
CA ASP A 55 -55.03 -22.86 19.25
C ASP A 55 -55.93 -23.30 20.42
N GLY A 56 -55.85 -22.63 21.57
CA GLY A 56 -56.63 -22.96 22.77
C GLY A 56 -55.83 -23.76 23.79
N GLU A 57 -54.71 -24.37 23.40
CA GLU A 57 -53.68 -24.89 24.32
C GLU A 57 -52.53 -23.89 24.45
N ARG A 58 -52.11 -23.31 23.33
CA ARG A 58 -50.97 -22.40 23.20
C ARG A 58 -51.39 -21.13 22.49
N SER A 59 -50.82 -20.02 22.95
CA SER A 59 -51.10 -18.70 22.42
C SER A 59 -49.83 -17.92 22.11
N LEU A 60 -49.79 -17.32 20.93
CA LEU A 60 -48.80 -16.33 20.51
C LEU A 60 -49.42 -14.94 20.58
N LEU A 61 -48.88 -14.09 21.45
CA LEU A 61 -49.26 -12.68 21.56
C LEU A 61 -48.24 -11.83 20.81
N ILE A 62 -48.68 -11.18 19.73
CA ILE A 62 -47.85 -10.30 18.90
C ILE A 62 -48.17 -8.86 19.30
N ARG A 63 -47.29 -8.27 20.10
CA ARG A 63 -47.51 -6.94 20.68
C ARG A 63 -47.30 -5.82 19.66
N ASP A 64 -47.97 -4.70 19.90
CA ASP A 64 -47.70 -3.41 19.24
C ASP A 64 -47.82 -3.45 17.69
N CYS A 65 -48.76 -4.26 17.17
CA CYS A 65 -48.99 -4.36 15.74
C CYS A 65 -49.59 -3.05 15.20
N LYS A 66 -49.30 -2.75 13.92
CA LYS A 66 -49.85 -1.60 13.20
C LYS A 66 -50.65 -2.08 12.00
N VAL A 67 -51.89 -1.60 11.86
CA VAL A 67 -52.68 -1.82 10.65
C VAL A 67 -52.12 -0.97 9.51
N VAL A 68 -51.76 -1.61 8.39
CA VAL A 68 -51.17 -0.93 7.22
C VAL A 68 -52.15 -0.88 6.06
N HIS A 69 -52.88 -1.97 5.82
CA HIS A 69 -53.83 -2.06 4.74
C HIS A 69 -55.10 -2.78 5.20
N SER A 70 -56.24 -2.35 4.66
CA SER A 70 -57.52 -3.03 4.78
C SER A 70 -58.12 -3.11 3.39
N GLN A 71 -58.44 -4.33 2.96
CA GLN A 71 -59.04 -4.61 1.67
C GLN A 71 -60.41 -5.24 1.87
N VAL A 72 -61.37 -4.85 1.02
CA VAL A 72 -62.69 -5.47 0.96
C VAL A 72 -62.82 -6.16 -0.38
N GLU A 73 -63.10 -7.46 -0.35
CA GLU A 73 -63.41 -8.25 -1.53
C GLU A 73 -64.85 -8.75 -1.42
N LYS A 74 -65.62 -8.63 -2.51
CA LYS A 74 -66.96 -9.19 -2.60
C LYS A 74 -66.88 -10.48 -3.40
N ASP A 75 -67.13 -11.61 -2.75
CA ASP A 75 -67.22 -12.91 -3.39
C ASP A 75 -68.69 -13.38 -3.51
N GLY A 76 -68.90 -14.56 -4.10
CA GLY A 76 -70.25 -15.14 -4.22
C GLY A 76 -70.89 -15.52 -2.87
N GLY A 77 -70.13 -15.50 -1.77
CA GLY A 77 -70.56 -15.84 -0.41
C GLY A 77 -70.74 -14.62 0.51
N GLY A 78 -70.35 -13.41 0.09
CA GLY A 78 -70.54 -12.18 0.86
C GLY A 78 -69.40 -11.18 0.68
N PHE A 79 -69.16 -10.37 1.71
CA PHE A 79 -67.98 -9.51 1.80
C PHE A 79 -66.93 -10.20 2.66
N ARG A 80 -65.69 -10.28 2.17
CA ARG A 80 -64.52 -10.67 2.94
C ARG A 80 -63.65 -9.44 3.14
N PHE A 81 -63.28 -9.21 4.39
CA PHE A 81 -62.38 -8.13 4.78
C PHE A 81 -61.02 -8.72 5.11
N THR A 82 -59.95 -8.17 4.55
CA THR A 82 -58.57 -8.61 4.81
C THR A 82 -57.79 -7.45 5.40
N LEU A 83 -57.23 -7.67 6.58
CA LEU A 83 -56.34 -6.77 7.29
C LEU A 83 -54.90 -7.23 7.13
N THR A 84 -54.04 -6.32 6.67
CA THR A 84 -52.59 -6.48 6.72
C THR A 84 -52.04 -5.64 7.86
N LEU A 85 -51.43 -6.31 8.85
CA LEU A 85 -50.76 -5.69 9.98
C LEU A 85 -49.26 -5.97 9.92
N LEU A 86 -48.47 -5.02 10.41
CA LEU A 86 -47.04 -5.22 10.67
C LEU A 86 -46.82 -5.38 12.17
N ASP A 87 -45.94 -6.29 12.56
CA ASP A 87 -45.51 -6.41 13.96
C ASP A 87 -44.69 -5.19 14.40
N ARG A 88 -44.37 -5.09 15.69
CA ARG A 88 -43.72 -3.90 16.28
C ARG A 88 -42.44 -3.43 15.57
N ALA A 89 -41.78 -4.28 14.78
CA ALA A 89 -40.62 -3.91 13.99
C ALA A 89 -40.93 -2.84 12.93
N TRP A 90 -42.21 -2.53 12.65
CA TRP A 90 -42.58 -1.35 11.86
C TRP A 90 -41.96 -0.06 12.41
N ARG A 91 -41.70 0.01 13.73
CA ARG A 91 -41.05 1.15 14.39
C ARG A 91 -39.58 1.31 13.98
N TRP A 92 -38.91 0.23 13.58
CA TRP A 92 -37.50 0.25 13.17
C TRP A 92 -37.27 1.03 11.88
N GLN A 93 -38.33 1.22 11.08
CA GLN A 93 -38.31 1.99 9.84
C GLN A 93 -38.37 3.51 10.09
N THR A 94 -38.22 3.94 11.35
CA THR A 94 -38.27 5.33 11.78
C THR A 94 -37.16 5.62 12.78
N GLY A 95 -36.86 6.91 12.98
CA GLY A 95 -35.77 7.36 13.84
C GLY A 95 -34.51 7.71 13.05
N ALA A 96 -33.50 8.19 13.76
CA ALA A 96 -32.21 8.53 13.18
C ALA A 96 -31.14 8.36 14.27
N ILE A 97 -29.99 7.80 13.90
CA ILE A 97 -28.80 7.77 14.73
C ILE A 97 -27.69 8.54 14.04
N SER A 98 -27.07 9.45 14.80
CA SER A 98 -26.01 10.32 14.32
C SER A 98 -24.84 10.26 15.28
N GLY A 99 -23.64 10.12 14.75
CA GLY A 99 -22.42 10.05 15.53
C GLY A 99 -21.23 9.55 14.75
N HIS A 100 -20.04 9.96 15.20
CA HIS A 100 -18.76 9.43 14.76
C HIS A 100 -18.18 8.58 15.88
N TYR A 101 -18.37 7.27 15.76
CA TYR A 101 -17.96 6.31 16.78
C TYR A 101 -16.66 5.61 16.39
N ASN A 102 -15.90 5.24 17.41
CA ASN A 102 -14.55 4.73 17.27
C ASN A 102 -13.70 5.62 16.36
N ARG A 103 -13.91 6.94 16.45
CA ARG A 103 -13.16 7.91 15.66
C ARG A 103 -11.69 7.64 15.87
N ARG A 104 -10.97 7.48 14.76
CA ARG A 104 -9.53 7.33 14.81
C ARG A 104 -8.91 8.72 14.80
N ASP A 105 -7.98 8.94 15.71
CA ASP A 105 -7.12 10.11 15.62
C ASP A 105 -6.14 9.94 14.45
N GLU A 106 -5.33 10.96 14.19
CA GLU A 106 -4.29 10.93 13.14
C GLU A 106 -3.26 9.79 13.36
N ARG A 107 -3.26 9.13 14.53
CA ARG A 107 -2.39 7.98 14.87
C ARG A 107 -3.08 6.63 14.69
N GLY A 108 -4.33 6.61 14.22
CA GLY A 108 -5.12 5.38 14.14
C GLY A 108 -5.59 4.86 15.52
N ASN A 109 -5.33 5.58 16.61
CA ASN A 109 -5.84 5.24 17.94
C ASN A 109 -7.31 5.62 18.04
N ILE A 110 -8.06 4.85 18.83
CA ILE A 110 -9.45 5.17 19.10
C ILE A 110 -9.50 6.31 20.11
N VAL A 111 -10.18 7.40 19.74
CA VAL A 111 -10.43 8.52 20.65
C VAL A 111 -11.33 8.03 21.79
N GLY A 112 -10.79 7.98 23.02
CA GLY A 112 -11.41 7.35 24.19
C GLY A 112 -12.91 7.67 24.39
N PRO A 113 -13.32 8.95 24.36
CA PRO A 113 -14.74 9.33 24.46
C PRO A 113 -15.65 8.76 23.35
N THR A 114 -15.11 8.48 22.17
CA THR A 114 -15.85 7.91 21.03
C THR A 114 -15.80 6.39 20.98
N ALA A 115 -15.01 5.76 21.86
CA ALA A 115 -14.80 4.33 21.85
C ALA A 115 -16.08 3.57 22.23
N LYS A 116 -16.51 2.70 21.32
CA LYS A 116 -17.66 1.81 21.46
C LYS A 116 -17.30 0.45 20.89
N THR A 117 -17.45 -0.58 21.70
CA THR A 117 -17.45 -1.95 21.21
C THR A 117 -18.58 -2.15 20.20
N PRO A 118 -18.47 -3.11 19.26
CA PRO A 118 -19.58 -3.42 18.36
C PRO A 118 -20.88 -3.76 19.10
N LYS A 119 -20.76 -4.40 20.27
CA LYS A 119 -21.89 -4.64 21.17
C LYS A 119 -22.54 -3.33 21.62
N GLU A 120 -21.77 -2.37 22.11
CA GLU A 120 -22.30 -1.06 22.54
C GLU A 120 -22.90 -0.27 21.36
N LEU A 121 -22.31 -0.36 20.16
CA LEU A 121 -22.88 0.25 18.95
C LEU A 121 -24.23 -0.35 18.58
N ALA A 122 -24.36 -1.67 18.66
CA ALA A 122 -25.65 -2.34 18.42
C ALA A 122 -26.68 -1.98 19.50
N GLU A 123 -26.27 -1.92 20.77
CA GLU A 123 -27.14 -1.51 21.88
C GLU A 123 -27.61 -0.05 21.74
N LEU A 124 -26.77 0.85 21.22
CA LEU A 124 -27.17 2.21 20.86
C LEU A 124 -28.25 2.20 19.77
N CYS A 125 -28.06 1.44 18.70
CA CYS A 125 -29.06 1.32 17.63
C CYS A 125 -30.38 0.76 18.17
N LEU A 126 -30.32 -0.30 18.99
CA LEU A 126 -31.49 -0.94 19.60
C LEU A 126 -32.25 0.02 20.52
N LYS A 127 -31.54 0.84 21.28
CA LYS A 127 -32.12 1.88 22.13
C LYS A 127 -32.86 2.94 21.31
N GLU A 128 -32.24 3.43 20.22
CA GLU A 128 -32.87 4.41 19.32
C GLU A 128 -34.09 3.83 18.59
N MET A 129 -34.11 2.51 18.31
CA MET A 129 -35.29 1.81 17.80
C MET A 129 -36.40 1.62 18.85
N GLY A 130 -36.15 1.96 20.13
CA GLY A 130 -37.10 1.77 21.23
C GLY A 130 -37.21 0.32 21.72
N GLU A 131 -36.25 -0.55 21.38
CA GLU A 131 -36.25 -1.95 21.78
C GLU A 131 -35.72 -2.13 23.21
N LYS A 132 -36.53 -2.74 24.08
CA LYS A 132 -36.24 -2.89 25.51
C LYS A 132 -35.63 -4.25 25.88
N GLY A 133 -35.81 -5.25 25.03
CA GLY A 133 -35.34 -6.61 25.28
C GLY A 133 -34.55 -7.11 24.08
N TYR A 134 -33.29 -7.49 24.31
CA TYR A 134 -32.44 -7.99 23.23
C TYR A 134 -31.36 -8.98 23.74
N LYS A 135 -30.90 -9.85 22.84
CA LYS A 135 -29.74 -10.73 23.00
C LYS A 135 -28.76 -10.45 21.87
N VAL A 136 -27.55 -10.01 22.20
CA VAL A 136 -26.57 -9.51 21.23
C VAL A 136 -25.27 -10.31 21.31
N TYR A 137 -24.86 -10.89 20.18
CA TYR A 137 -23.62 -11.66 20.03
C TYR A 137 -22.63 -10.92 19.11
N PHE A 138 -21.84 -10.00 19.67
CA PHE A 138 -20.68 -9.39 18.99
C PHE A 138 -19.39 -9.80 19.70
N PRO A 139 -18.24 -9.82 19.00
CA PRO A 139 -16.95 -9.95 19.67
C PRO A 139 -16.75 -8.80 20.67
N GLU A 140 -16.09 -9.09 21.79
CA GLU A 140 -15.67 -8.03 22.72
C GLU A 140 -14.68 -7.11 21.99
N GLY A 141 -14.92 -5.81 22.05
CA GLY A 141 -13.97 -4.79 21.62
C GLY A 141 -13.31 -4.08 22.80
N LEU A 142 -12.58 -3.01 22.52
CA LEU A 142 -12.13 -2.08 23.55
C LEU A 142 -13.31 -1.23 24.03
N LYS A 143 -13.52 -1.27 25.35
CA LYS A 143 -14.43 -0.36 26.06
C LYS A 143 -13.73 0.97 26.31
N ALA A 144 -14.49 2.06 26.38
CA ALA A 144 -13.96 3.37 26.71
C ALA A 144 -13.15 3.38 28.02
N SER A 145 -13.57 2.60 29.03
CA SER A 145 -12.86 2.48 30.31
C SER A 145 -11.50 1.77 30.24
N GLN A 146 -11.27 0.96 29.18
CA GLN A 146 -9.99 0.29 28.94
C GLN A 146 -9.00 1.20 28.22
N ILE A 147 -9.49 2.30 27.64
CA ILE A 147 -8.69 3.36 27.04
C ILE A 147 -8.43 4.37 28.16
N LYS A 148 -7.22 4.33 28.73
CA LYS A 148 -6.84 5.08 29.95
C LYS A 148 -6.77 6.61 29.79
N THR A 149 -7.32 7.17 28.72
CA THR A 149 -7.23 8.60 28.44
C THR A 149 -8.62 9.21 28.36
N ASP A 150 -8.95 9.94 29.41
CA ASP A 150 -10.00 10.94 29.56
C ASP A 150 -9.83 12.17 28.63
N GLY A 151 -8.76 12.17 27.81
CA GLY A 151 -8.50 13.09 26.71
C GLY A 151 -7.79 12.41 25.53
N THR A 152 -7.15 13.18 24.65
CA THR A 152 -6.25 12.66 23.62
C THR A 152 -5.18 11.78 24.27
N PRO A 153 -4.90 10.57 23.75
CA PRO A 153 -3.93 9.68 24.36
C PRO A 153 -2.57 10.37 24.53
N VAL A 154 -2.03 10.32 25.76
CA VAL A 154 -0.74 10.94 26.11
C VAL A 154 0.32 10.43 25.12
N PRO A 155 1.21 11.30 24.61
CA PRO A 155 2.31 10.89 23.76
C PRO A 155 3.02 9.63 24.28
N GLY A 156 2.86 8.51 23.55
CA GLY A 156 3.56 7.23 23.78
C GLY A 156 2.63 6.07 24.15
N GLN A 157 1.35 6.35 24.42
CA GLN A 157 0.36 5.33 24.72
C GLN A 157 -0.42 4.95 23.44
N SER A 158 -0.22 3.75 22.92
CA SER A 158 -1.07 3.18 21.87
C SER A 158 -2.33 2.59 22.50
N SER A 159 -3.51 2.85 21.90
CA SER A 159 -4.65 1.98 22.14
C SER A 159 -4.19 0.55 21.78
N PRO A 160 -4.56 -0.47 22.56
CA PRO A 160 -4.30 -1.85 22.15
C PRO A 160 -4.81 -2.04 20.71
N PRO A 161 -4.05 -2.67 19.81
CA PRO A 161 -4.52 -2.89 18.45
C PRO A 161 -5.75 -3.79 18.50
N THR A 162 -6.93 -3.20 18.34
CA THR A 162 -8.17 -3.95 18.24
C THR A 162 -8.78 -3.78 16.87
N ASN A 163 -8.65 -4.85 16.09
CA ASN A 163 -9.31 -5.01 14.79
C ASN A 163 -10.82 -5.28 14.93
N THR A 164 -11.39 -5.06 16.12
CA THR A 164 -12.79 -5.34 16.46
C THR A 164 -13.61 -4.08 16.69
N ASN A 165 -13.02 -2.89 16.73
CA ASN A 165 -13.75 -1.62 16.90
C ASN A 165 -13.78 -0.88 15.56
N PRO A 166 -14.82 -1.07 14.73
CA PRO A 166 -14.90 -0.41 13.44
C PRO A 166 -15.18 1.07 13.64
N GLU A 167 -14.49 1.91 12.88
CA GLU A 167 -14.83 3.33 12.78
C GLU A 167 -16.11 3.46 11.95
N VAL A 168 -17.13 4.04 12.54
CA VAL A 168 -18.43 4.23 11.89
C VAL A 168 -18.86 5.69 12.00
N ILE A 169 -19.26 6.24 10.86
CA ILE A 169 -19.81 7.58 10.73
C ILE A 169 -21.26 7.40 10.30
N TRP A 170 -22.17 7.76 11.19
CA TRP A 170 -23.60 7.76 10.91
C TRP A 170 -24.09 9.20 10.92
N GLU A 171 -24.70 9.63 9.81
CA GLU A 171 -25.30 10.95 9.63
C GLU A 171 -26.79 10.75 9.34
N ASP A 172 -27.62 10.99 10.36
CA ASP A 172 -29.07 10.78 10.36
C ASP A 172 -29.49 9.43 9.79
N LYS A 173 -28.70 8.39 10.09
CA LYS A 173 -28.88 7.05 9.55
C LYS A 173 -30.03 6.36 10.24
N LEU A 174 -30.80 5.55 9.52
CA LEU A 174 -31.80 4.69 10.16
C LEU A 174 -31.09 3.71 11.11
N PRO A 175 -31.47 3.65 12.40
CA PRO A 175 -30.79 2.77 13.37
C PRO A 175 -30.82 1.29 12.97
N VAL A 176 -31.88 0.85 12.27
CA VAL A 176 -31.99 -0.53 11.78
C VAL A 176 -30.98 -0.83 10.67
N ASP A 177 -30.68 0.14 9.80
CA ASP A 177 -29.70 -0.02 8.73
C ASP A 177 -28.28 0.00 9.32
N ALA A 178 -28.04 0.90 10.28
CA ALA A 178 -26.78 0.99 11.01
C ALA A 178 -26.42 -0.34 11.73
N VAL A 179 -27.39 -0.96 12.42
CA VAL A 179 -27.15 -2.26 13.07
C VAL A 179 -27.03 -3.40 12.07
N CYS A 180 -27.76 -3.37 10.95
CA CYS A 180 -27.62 -4.38 9.89
C CYS A 180 -26.24 -4.31 9.22
N GLU A 181 -25.72 -3.12 8.93
CA GLU A 181 -24.35 -2.94 8.41
C GLU A 181 -23.31 -3.44 9.40
N LEU A 182 -23.51 -3.16 10.68
CA LEU A 182 -22.64 -3.68 11.72
C LEU A 182 -22.72 -5.22 11.77
N CYS A 183 -23.91 -5.81 11.65
CA CYS A 183 -24.06 -7.26 11.58
C CYS A 183 -23.33 -7.86 10.37
N ASP A 184 -23.46 -7.24 9.19
CA ASP A 184 -22.78 -7.67 7.96
C ASP A 184 -21.24 -7.65 8.14
N LEU A 185 -20.70 -6.60 8.75
CA LEU A 185 -19.26 -6.47 9.00
C LEU A 185 -18.69 -7.64 9.84
N PHE A 186 -19.52 -8.22 10.73
CA PHE A 186 -19.13 -9.29 11.64
C PHE A 186 -19.72 -10.67 11.27
N GLY A 187 -20.39 -10.80 10.12
CA GLY A 187 -21.03 -12.05 9.70
C GLY A 187 -22.18 -12.50 10.63
N LEU A 188 -22.93 -11.55 11.17
CA LEU A 188 -24.05 -11.77 12.08
C LEU A 188 -25.40 -11.52 11.38
N ARG A 189 -26.49 -11.96 12.01
CA ARG A 189 -27.87 -11.74 11.58
C ARG A 189 -28.63 -10.97 12.64
N PHE A 190 -29.39 -9.99 12.19
CA PHE A 190 -30.33 -9.22 13.00
C PHE A 190 -31.75 -9.78 12.81
N MET A 191 -32.47 -10.11 13.88
CA MET A 191 -33.80 -10.72 13.78
C MET A 191 -34.70 -10.41 14.99
N ARG A 192 -36.03 -10.40 14.81
CA ARG A 192 -37.01 -10.33 15.90
C ARG A 192 -37.44 -11.73 16.34
N CYS A 193 -37.61 -11.93 17.64
CA CYS A 193 -38.14 -13.16 18.22
C CYS A 193 -39.50 -12.86 18.91
N PRO A 194 -40.64 -13.15 18.26
CA PRO A 194 -41.97 -12.81 18.78
C PRO A 194 -42.38 -13.68 19.97
N VAL A 195 -41.82 -14.89 20.07
CA VAL A 195 -42.08 -15.83 21.19
C VAL A 195 -41.51 -15.30 22.51
N ARG A 196 -40.29 -14.77 22.48
CA ARG A 196 -39.62 -14.19 23.66
C ARG A 196 -39.83 -12.68 23.77
N ASP A 197 -40.42 -12.08 22.74
CA ASP A 197 -40.63 -10.64 22.57
C ASP A 197 -39.33 -9.81 22.70
N ILE A 198 -38.23 -10.32 22.12
CA ILE A 198 -36.91 -9.68 22.10
C ILE A 198 -36.33 -9.59 20.69
N VAL A 199 -35.32 -8.74 20.51
CA VAL A 199 -34.44 -8.73 19.34
C VAL A 199 -33.25 -9.67 19.57
N VAL A 200 -32.82 -10.38 18.54
CA VAL A 200 -31.68 -11.28 18.60
C VAL A 200 -30.68 -10.89 17.52
N ILE A 201 -29.41 -10.74 17.92
CA ILE A 201 -28.26 -10.65 17.01
C ILE A 201 -27.39 -11.87 17.27
N ALA A 202 -27.30 -12.76 16.29
CA ALA A 202 -26.60 -14.04 16.40
C ALA A 202 -25.99 -14.44 15.06
N ARG A 203 -25.10 -15.45 15.06
CA ARG A 203 -24.56 -16.00 13.81
C ARG A 203 -25.61 -16.81 13.08
N ALA A 204 -25.52 -16.84 11.75
CA ALA A 204 -26.34 -17.76 10.97
C ALA A 204 -26.05 -19.21 11.37
N GLY A 205 -27.10 -19.97 11.66
CA GLY A 205 -27.00 -21.38 12.09
C GLY A 205 -26.73 -21.59 13.58
N ASP A 206 -26.48 -20.53 14.35
CA ASP A 206 -26.32 -20.63 15.81
C ASP A 206 -27.71 -20.68 16.47
N GLY A 207 -27.98 -21.73 17.25
CA GLY A 207 -29.31 -21.98 17.80
C GLY A 207 -29.62 -23.45 18.07
N GLU A 208 -30.76 -23.69 18.70
CA GLU A 208 -31.29 -25.03 18.96
C GLU A 208 -31.85 -25.65 17.66
N ASP A 209 -31.89 -26.99 17.62
CA ASP A 209 -32.60 -27.69 16.55
C ASP A 209 -34.12 -27.47 16.68
N LEU A 210 -34.83 -27.62 15.56
CA LEU A 210 -36.29 -27.50 15.58
C LEU A 210 -36.90 -28.60 16.46
N PRO A 211 -37.93 -28.33 17.28
CA PRO A 211 -38.49 -29.30 18.22
C PRO A 211 -38.87 -30.62 17.55
N ASP A 212 -38.37 -31.73 18.07
CA ASP A 212 -38.78 -33.06 17.64
C ASP A 212 -39.85 -33.60 18.61
N ASN A 213 -41.12 -33.35 18.30
CA ASN A 213 -42.26 -33.70 19.15
C ASN A 213 -43.42 -34.32 18.35
N GLU A 214 -44.44 -34.80 19.05
CA GLU A 214 -45.61 -35.46 18.44
C GLU A 214 -46.47 -34.55 17.55
N PHE A 215 -46.29 -33.23 17.64
CA PHE A 215 -47.00 -32.25 16.81
C PHE A 215 -46.36 -32.10 15.43
N ARG A 216 -45.19 -32.70 15.20
CA ARG A 216 -44.46 -32.68 13.93
C ARG A 216 -45.26 -33.42 12.84
N ASP A 217 -45.68 -32.68 11.82
CA ASP A 217 -46.51 -33.16 10.71
C ASP A 217 -45.65 -33.50 9.48
N THR A 218 -44.89 -32.51 9.01
CA THR A 218 -44.20 -32.58 7.72
C THR A 218 -42.75 -32.13 7.86
N VAL A 219 -41.84 -32.79 7.15
CA VAL A 219 -40.42 -32.45 7.11
C VAL A 219 -40.00 -32.32 5.66
N THR A 220 -39.63 -31.11 5.27
CA THR A 220 -39.11 -30.82 3.95
C THR A 220 -37.62 -30.54 4.08
N LEU A 221 -36.79 -31.44 3.56
CA LEU A 221 -35.36 -31.20 3.44
C LEU A 221 -35.13 -30.22 2.29
N GLY A 222 -34.39 -29.14 2.55
CA GLY A 222 -34.03 -28.15 1.55
C GLY A 222 -32.52 -27.97 1.53
N LEU A 223 -31.94 -27.95 0.33
CA LEU A 223 -30.57 -27.52 0.18
C LEU A 223 -30.58 -26.06 -0.23
N ASP A 224 -30.35 -25.16 0.73
CA ASP A 224 -30.08 -23.76 0.39
C ASP A 224 -28.60 -23.63 0.02
N ALA A 225 -28.30 -23.99 -1.23
CA ALA A 225 -27.00 -23.79 -1.80
C ALA A 225 -26.98 -22.41 -2.45
N THR A 226 -26.63 -21.37 -1.68
CA THR A 226 -26.18 -20.10 -2.26
C THR A 226 -25.12 -20.44 -3.32
N ALA A 227 -25.29 -19.90 -4.53
CA ALA A 227 -24.34 -20.18 -5.62
C ALA A 227 -22.92 -19.87 -5.15
N THR A 228 -22.11 -20.91 -4.96
CA THR A 228 -20.71 -20.75 -4.54
C THR A 228 -19.92 -20.22 -5.73
N PRO A 229 -19.28 -19.05 -5.62
CA PRO A 229 -18.45 -18.55 -6.70
C PRO A 229 -17.26 -19.49 -6.96
N PRO A 230 -16.53 -19.38 -8.08
CA PRO A 230 -15.28 -20.11 -8.32
C PRO A 230 -14.15 -19.78 -7.33
N GLY A 231 -14.27 -18.69 -6.58
CA GLY A 231 -13.33 -18.27 -5.54
C GLY A 231 -13.90 -17.09 -4.76
N LEU A 232 -13.30 -16.82 -3.61
CA LEU A 232 -13.63 -15.71 -2.74
C LEU A 232 -12.37 -14.94 -2.38
N GLY A 233 -12.42 -13.63 -2.41
CA GLY A 233 -11.28 -12.79 -2.12
C GLY A 233 -11.64 -11.55 -1.32
N VAL A 234 -10.68 -11.09 -0.54
CA VAL A 234 -10.70 -9.80 0.15
C VAL A 234 -9.63 -8.89 -0.47
N VAL A 235 -10.00 -7.64 -0.72
CA VAL A 235 -9.13 -6.58 -1.25
C VAL A 235 -8.92 -5.53 -0.16
N GLY A 236 -7.67 -5.18 0.09
CA GLY A 236 -7.25 -4.19 1.06
C GLY A 236 -7.14 -2.79 0.46
N ASP A 237 -6.61 -1.87 1.26
CA ASP A 237 -6.18 -0.56 0.75
C ASP A 237 -4.90 -0.68 -0.09
N ALA A 238 -4.47 0.44 -0.68
CA ALA A 238 -3.22 0.53 -1.42
C ALA A 238 -2.02 0.12 -0.55
N VAL A 239 -1.13 -0.70 -1.13
CA VAL A 239 0.11 -1.12 -0.47
C VAL A 239 1.06 0.07 -0.47
N LYS A 240 1.59 0.40 0.72
CA LYS A 240 2.58 1.45 0.88
C LYS A 240 3.99 0.85 0.80
N TYR A 241 4.81 1.34 -0.13
CA TYR A 241 6.20 0.92 -0.27
C TYR A 241 7.12 2.05 0.14
N GLN A 242 7.98 1.84 1.13
CA GLN A 242 9.01 2.81 1.47
C GLN A 242 10.09 2.78 0.40
N MET A 243 10.41 3.95 -0.13
CA MET A 243 11.46 4.12 -1.13
C MET A 243 12.36 5.28 -0.74
N ARG A 244 13.62 5.18 -1.16
CA ARG A 244 14.54 6.32 -1.20
C ARG A 244 14.80 6.64 -2.67
N LEU A 245 14.48 7.84 -3.11
CA LEU A 245 14.41 8.24 -4.52
C LEU A 245 15.39 9.39 -4.77
N LYS A 246 16.19 9.30 -5.84
CA LYS A 246 17.14 10.36 -6.20
C LYS A 246 16.38 11.62 -6.59
N LEU A 247 16.88 12.78 -6.18
CA LEU A 247 16.29 14.08 -6.49
C LEU A 247 17.12 14.83 -7.54
N ILE A 248 16.44 15.49 -8.48
CA ILE A 248 17.03 16.34 -9.52
C ILE A 248 16.60 17.78 -9.28
N PRO A 249 17.52 18.77 -9.32
CA PRO A 249 17.16 20.17 -9.14
C PRO A 249 16.27 20.65 -10.29
N MET A 250 15.17 21.30 -9.93
CA MET A 250 14.17 21.83 -10.86
C MET A 250 14.02 23.33 -10.69
N ALA A 251 13.55 23.99 -11.72
CA ALA A 251 13.19 25.39 -11.70
C ALA A 251 11.95 25.69 -12.51
N LYS A 252 11.25 26.74 -12.11
CA LYS A 252 9.98 27.17 -12.68
C LYS A 252 10.27 27.89 -14.01
N GLU A 253 9.71 27.39 -15.10
CA GLU A 253 9.79 28.02 -16.42
C GLU A 253 8.58 28.92 -16.66
N TRP A 254 8.71 29.96 -17.49
CA TRP A 254 7.67 30.98 -17.64
C TRP A 254 6.35 30.47 -18.24
N HIS A 255 6.36 29.35 -19.00
CA HIS A 255 5.17 28.83 -19.69
C HIS A 255 4.60 27.49 -19.24
N THR A 256 5.41 26.57 -18.70
CA THR A 256 5.08 25.13 -18.77
C THR A 256 5.37 24.36 -17.49
N GLY A 257 5.39 25.05 -16.34
CA GLY A 257 5.68 24.42 -15.07
C GLY A 257 7.18 24.28 -14.84
N TYR A 258 7.61 23.11 -14.34
CA TYR A 258 8.99 22.91 -13.89
C TYR A 258 9.84 22.18 -14.93
N VAL A 259 11.03 22.70 -15.20
CA VAL A 259 12.09 22.06 -16.01
C VAL A 259 13.34 21.88 -15.15
N GLU A 260 14.29 21.05 -15.59
CA GLU A 260 15.57 20.92 -14.88
C GLU A 260 16.25 22.28 -14.76
N ALA A 261 16.86 22.54 -13.60
CA ALA A 261 17.46 23.83 -13.29
C ALA A 261 18.45 24.29 -14.39
N ASP A 262 19.24 23.37 -14.93
CA ASP A 262 20.24 23.69 -15.97
C ASP A 262 19.65 23.95 -17.36
N LYS A 263 18.36 23.68 -17.55
CA LYS A 263 17.67 23.80 -18.85
C LYS A 263 16.76 25.02 -18.94
N VAL A 264 16.55 25.77 -17.85
CA VAL A 264 15.68 26.97 -17.89
C VAL A 264 16.20 28.03 -18.86
N SER A 265 15.27 28.79 -19.42
CA SER A 265 15.52 29.85 -20.40
C SER A 265 16.37 31.01 -19.85
N TYR A 266 16.27 31.30 -18.55
CA TYR A 266 16.93 32.43 -17.88
C TYR A 266 18.23 32.07 -17.14
N ARG A 267 18.78 30.86 -17.37
CA ARG A 267 20.00 30.40 -16.71
C ARG A 267 21.22 31.28 -17.04
N PRO A 268 22.25 31.34 -16.17
CA PRO A 268 23.47 32.10 -16.44
C PRO A 268 24.22 31.69 -17.73
N ASN A 269 25.07 32.58 -18.27
CA ASN A 269 25.91 32.28 -19.44
C ASN A 269 27.13 31.39 -19.16
N ARG A 270 26.99 30.42 -18.27
CA ARG A 270 28.09 29.52 -17.96
C ARG A 270 27.83 28.22 -18.69
N GLN A 271 28.83 27.75 -19.41
CA GLN A 271 28.79 26.40 -19.96
C GLN A 271 29.42 25.46 -18.94
N PRO A 272 28.97 24.20 -18.88
CA PRO A 272 29.73 23.16 -18.21
C PRO A 272 31.18 23.19 -18.68
N GLN A 273 32.10 23.10 -17.72
CA GLN A 273 33.53 23.31 -17.93
C GLN A 273 34.31 22.33 -17.07
N ARG A 274 35.24 21.60 -17.69
CA ARG A 274 36.24 20.77 -17.02
C ARG A 274 37.14 21.65 -16.16
N GLY A 275 37.42 21.22 -14.94
CA GLY A 275 38.44 21.87 -14.13
C GLY A 275 39.81 21.74 -14.79
N LYS A 276 40.56 22.84 -14.85
CA LYS A 276 41.93 22.86 -15.38
C LYS A 276 42.84 23.57 -14.40
N TRP A 277 43.94 22.92 -14.08
CA TRP A 277 44.95 23.42 -13.16
C TRP A 277 46.32 23.36 -13.82
N THR A 278 47.18 24.30 -13.46
CA THR A 278 48.58 24.28 -13.87
C THR A 278 49.47 24.28 -12.64
N ILE A 279 50.46 23.40 -12.62
CA ILE A 279 51.54 23.39 -11.64
C ILE A 279 52.77 23.96 -12.36
N LYS A 280 53.16 25.18 -12.01
CA LYS A 280 54.39 25.80 -12.53
C LYS A 280 55.53 25.58 -11.55
N PHE A 281 56.57 24.90 -12.00
CA PHE A 281 57.77 24.65 -11.23
C PHE A 281 58.78 25.77 -11.52
N SER A 282 59.48 26.26 -10.49
CA SER A 282 60.41 27.39 -10.59
C SER A 282 61.62 27.21 -9.67
N GLY A 283 62.70 27.96 -9.93
CA GLY A 283 63.85 28.07 -9.02
C GLY A 283 64.85 26.92 -9.02
N SER A 284 65.29 26.44 -10.19
CA SER A 284 66.38 25.45 -10.27
C SER A 284 67.72 26.14 -10.55
N PRO A 285 68.69 26.12 -9.61
CA PRO A 285 70.09 26.31 -9.92
C PRO A 285 70.57 25.06 -10.65
N ALA A 286 71.23 25.25 -11.78
CA ALA A 286 71.87 24.15 -12.50
C ALA A 286 72.72 23.29 -11.53
N GLY A 287 72.37 22.01 -11.41
CA GLY A 287 73.18 21.02 -10.71
C GLY A 287 72.84 20.73 -9.25
N THR A 288 71.81 21.34 -8.64
CA THR A 288 71.38 20.96 -7.27
C THR A 288 70.14 20.05 -7.34
N PRO A 289 70.20 18.81 -6.78
CA PRO A 289 69.03 17.96 -6.70
C PRO A 289 67.97 18.58 -5.78
N PHE A 290 66.71 18.45 -6.17
CA PHE A 290 65.56 18.89 -5.38
C PHE A 290 64.52 17.77 -5.34
N THR A 291 63.62 17.84 -4.37
CA THR A 291 62.51 16.89 -4.22
C THR A 291 61.18 17.58 -4.48
N SER A 292 60.25 16.87 -5.12
CA SER A 292 58.86 17.30 -5.25
C SER A 292 57.94 16.40 -4.43
N ASN A 293 57.00 17.03 -3.71
CA ASN A 293 55.85 16.34 -3.13
C ASN A 293 54.61 16.88 -3.82
N VAL A 294 53.86 16.00 -4.46
CA VAL A 294 52.61 16.34 -5.13
C VAL A 294 51.51 15.47 -4.54
N SER A 295 50.40 16.11 -4.21
CA SER A 295 49.19 15.43 -3.75
C SER A 295 48.05 15.85 -4.67
N VAL A 296 47.37 14.86 -5.24
CA VAL A 296 46.23 15.07 -6.14
C VAL A 296 45.04 14.32 -5.55
N ASN A 297 43.96 15.03 -5.27
CA ASN A 297 42.76 14.48 -4.65
C ASN A 297 43.01 13.75 -3.32
N GLY A 298 43.98 14.21 -2.52
CA GLY A 298 44.37 13.56 -1.26
C GLY A 298 45.19 12.27 -1.43
N VAL A 299 45.56 11.90 -2.66
CA VAL A 299 46.54 10.85 -2.93
C VAL A 299 47.91 11.50 -2.96
N ASP A 300 48.72 11.21 -1.93
CA ASP A 300 50.10 11.66 -1.86
C ASP A 300 51.00 10.78 -2.72
N PHE A 301 51.75 11.41 -3.62
CA PHE A 301 52.69 10.69 -4.47
C PHE A 301 54.07 10.56 -3.80
N PRO A 302 54.82 9.48 -4.09
CA PRO A 302 56.14 9.27 -3.49
C PRO A 302 57.08 10.43 -3.77
N THR A 303 57.77 10.90 -2.72
CA THR A 303 58.82 11.91 -2.85
C THR A 303 59.92 11.39 -3.77
N SER A 304 60.27 12.18 -4.76
CA SER A 304 61.21 11.83 -5.82
C SER A 304 62.25 12.93 -5.97
N THR A 305 63.48 12.53 -6.26
CA THR A 305 64.61 13.46 -6.47
C THR A 305 64.78 13.74 -7.95
N HIS A 306 64.95 15.02 -8.28
CA HIS A 306 64.99 15.52 -9.65
C HIS A 306 66.29 16.26 -9.93
N SER A 307 66.82 16.05 -11.13
CA SER A 307 68.00 16.76 -11.65
C SER A 307 67.64 18.02 -12.44
N SER A 308 66.38 18.16 -12.85
CA SER A 308 65.87 19.32 -13.60
C SER A 308 64.37 19.53 -13.37
N ILE A 309 63.90 20.76 -13.58
CA ILE A 309 62.47 21.10 -13.50
C ILE A 309 61.63 20.22 -14.45
N ASN A 310 62.14 19.99 -15.66
CA ASN A 310 61.44 19.17 -16.67
C ASN A 310 61.29 17.71 -16.21
N SER A 311 62.28 17.17 -15.48
CA SER A 311 62.18 15.82 -14.91
C SER A 311 61.13 15.72 -13.80
N ALA A 312 60.90 16.79 -13.04
CA ALA A 312 59.83 16.83 -12.06
C ALA A 312 58.45 16.90 -12.74
N ALA A 313 58.30 17.79 -13.73
CA ALA A 313 57.06 17.92 -14.49
C ALA A 313 56.66 16.60 -15.20
N ALA A 314 57.62 15.94 -15.86
CA ALA A 314 57.37 14.67 -16.56
C ALA A 314 56.94 13.54 -15.60
N GLN A 315 57.54 13.48 -14.41
CA GLN A 315 57.16 12.46 -13.44
C GLN A 315 55.74 12.70 -12.90
N VAL A 316 55.36 13.96 -12.60
CA VAL A 316 53.99 14.27 -12.15
C VAL A 316 52.96 13.81 -13.18
N VAL A 317 53.24 14.03 -14.48
CA VAL A 317 52.38 13.52 -15.55
C VAL A 317 52.31 12.00 -15.56
N GLY A 318 53.45 11.32 -15.49
CA GLY A 318 53.50 9.86 -15.48
C GLY A 318 52.80 9.24 -14.28
N VAL A 319 52.85 9.89 -13.13
CA VAL A 319 52.20 9.43 -11.90
C VAL A 319 50.69 9.67 -11.93
N VAL A 320 50.23 10.87 -12.33
CA VAL A 320 48.79 11.15 -12.42
C VAL A 320 48.12 10.23 -13.45
N ASN A 321 48.68 10.12 -14.66
CA ASN A 321 48.11 9.27 -15.71
C ASN A 321 48.34 7.76 -15.50
N GLY A 322 49.26 7.38 -14.61
CA GLY A 322 49.55 5.98 -14.30
C GLY A 322 48.86 5.46 -13.04
N THR A 323 48.08 6.30 -12.35
CA THR A 323 47.39 5.91 -11.11
C THR A 323 45.95 5.48 -11.43
N PRO A 324 45.57 4.21 -11.21
CA PRO A 324 44.23 3.71 -11.59
C PRO A 324 43.05 4.45 -10.96
N ALA A 325 43.24 5.08 -9.80
CA ALA A 325 42.23 5.90 -9.15
C ALA A 325 41.86 7.17 -9.95
N PHE A 326 42.69 7.56 -10.93
CA PHE A 326 42.47 8.72 -11.78
C PHE A 326 42.10 8.35 -13.22
N ASP A 327 42.03 7.07 -13.55
CA ASP A 327 41.60 6.60 -14.88
C ASP A 327 40.20 7.13 -15.19
N ASN A 328 40.05 7.82 -16.32
CA ASN A 328 38.82 8.52 -16.73
C ASN A 328 38.36 9.64 -15.79
N VAL A 329 39.18 10.08 -14.84
CA VAL A 329 38.88 11.20 -13.93
C VAL A 329 39.78 12.40 -14.23
N LEU A 330 41.08 12.17 -14.45
CA LEU A 330 42.07 13.22 -14.71
C LEU A 330 42.98 12.89 -15.88
N GLU A 331 43.41 13.92 -16.57
CA GLU A 331 44.46 13.88 -17.58
C GLU A 331 45.52 14.93 -17.25
N ALA A 332 46.78 14.51 -17.18
CA ALA A 332 47.93 15.38 -16.97
C ALA A 332 48.78 15.48 -18.25
N THR A 333 49.22 16.68 -18.59
CA THR A 333 50.06 16.97 -19.76
C THR A 333 51.12 18.02 -19.41
N VAL A 334 52.34 17.87 -19.95
CA VAL A 334 53.36 18.93 -19.82
C VAL A 334 53.11 19.97 -20.91
N ILE A 335 53.10 21.26 -20.55
CA ILE A 335 52.87 22.37 -21.47
C ILE A 335 54.04 23.38 -21.43
N GLY A 336 54.22 24.14 -22.51
CA GLY A 336 55.25 25.19 -22.60
C GLY A 336 56.68 24.66 -22.68
N SER A 337 57.61 25.29 -21.96
CA SER A 337 59.06 24.97 -21.93
C SER A 337 59.43 23.69 -21.19
N GLY A 338 58.45 22.92 -20.70
CA GLY A 338 58.67 21.72 -19.89
C GLY A 338 58.59 21.97 -18.38
N ASP A 339 58.38 23.21 -17.94
CA ASP A 339 58.34 23.64 -16.54
C ASP A 339 56.92 23.75 -15.96
N THR A 340 55.88 23.52 -16.77
CA THR A 340 54.48 23.62 -16.35
C THR A 340 53.74 22.33 -16.67
N VAL A 341 53.05 21.77 -15.67
CA VAL A 341 52.16 20.62 -15.83
C VAL A 341 50.72 21.12 -15.81
N GLN A 342 49.96 20.85 -16.86
CA GLN A 342 48.52 21.03 -16.89
C GLN A 342 47.84 19.73 -16.44
N ILE A 343 46.97 19.82 -15.43
CA ILE A 343 46.08 18.75 -15.01
C ILE A 343 44.66 19.19 -15.37
N GLN A 344 43.89 18.33 -16.01
CA GLN A 344 42.53 18.62 -16.45
C GLN A 344 41.61 17.47 -16.03
N ALA A 345 40.41 17.80 -15.57
CA ALA A 345 39.38 16.79 -15.33
C ALA A 345 38.85 16.22 -16.65
N VAL A 346 38.51 14.94 -16.67
CA VAL A 346 37.89 14.27 -17.83
C VAL A 346 36.41 14.65 -17.97
N GLU A 347 35.73 14.88 -16.85
CA GLU A 347 34.32 15.28 -16.79
C GLU A 347 34.15 16.75 -16.37
N ASP A 348 33.05 17.37 -16.83
CA ASP A 348 32.70 18.75 -16.47
C ASP A 348 32.37 18.87 -14.99
N GLY A 349 32.81 19.96 -14.35
CA GLY A 349 32.47 20.24 -12.96
C GLY A 349 33.19 19.41 -11.91
N VAL A 350 34.05 18.45 -12.28
CA VAL A 350 34.90 17.72 -11.33
C VAL A 350 35.97 18.66 -10.79
N ALA A 351 35.93 18.87 -9.47
CA ALA A 351 36.92 19.66 -8.76
C ALA A 351 37.95 18.74 -8.12
N VAL A 352 39.23 19.03 -8.34
CA VAL A 352 40.31 18.24 -7.75
C VAL A 352 41.18 19.15 -6.89
N PRO A 353 41.31 18.87 -5.58
CA PRO A 353 42.29 19.56 -4.77
C PRO A 353 43.68 19.09 -5.20
N ILE A 354 44.53 20.04 -5.59
CA ILE A 354 45.90 19.79 -6.02
C ILE A 354 46.81 20.62 -5.15
N SER A 355 47.78 19.97 -4.51
CA SER A 355 48.88 20.64 -3.84
C SER A 355 50.20 20.13 -4.38
N ALA A 356 51.14 21.05 -4.56
CA ALA A 356 52.47 20.73 -5.02
C ALA A 356 53.46 21.57 -4.23
N THR A 357 54.50 20.94 -3.71
CA THR A 357 55.61 21.60 -3.02
C THR A 357 56.92 21.11 -3.60
N LEU A 358 57.87 22.02 -3.74
CA LEU A 358 59.24 21.74 -4.14
C LEU A 358 60.15 22.08 -2.98
N THR A 359 61.01 21.15 -2.58
CA THR A 359 62.00 21.36 -1.54
C THR A 359 63.39 21.19 -2.14
N SER A 360 64.23 22.23 -2.03
CA SER A 360 65.64 22.17 -2.45
C SER A 360 66.54 21.97 -1.23
N ALA A 361 67.58 21.16 -1.36
CA ALA A 361 68.63 21.05 -0.34
C ALA A 361 69.39 22.37 -0.14
N ASN A 362 69.36 23.25 -1.14
CA ASN A 362 69.87 24.61 -1.05
C ASN A 362 68.69 25.61 -1.00
N PRO A 363 68.34 26.18 0.17
CA PRO A 363 67.23 27.12 0.28
C PRO A 363 67.45 28.43 -0.51
N ALA A 364 68.69 28.78 -0.86
CA ALA A 364 68.98 29.95 -1.70
C ALA A 364 68.61 29.74 -3.19
N ALA A 365 68.24 28.52 -3.58
CA ALA A 365 67.86 28.15 -4.93
C ALA A 365 66.54 28.79 -5.41
N GLY A 366 65.68 29.22 -4.48
CA GLY A 366 64.35 29.73 -4.79
C GLY A 366 63.40 28.68 -5.39
N ALA A 367 63.66 27.38 -5.16
CA ALA A 367 62.84 26.30 -5.69
C ALA A 367 61.40 26.41 -5.17
N GLY A 368 60.42 26.44 -6.07
CA GLY A 368 59.01 26.59 -5.71
C GLY A 368 58.07 26.02 -6.75
N ALA A 369 56.99 25.38 -6.29
CA ALA A 369 55.88 24.97 -7.11
C ALA A 369 54.70 25.90 -6.85
N VAL A 370 54.10 26.45 -7.89
CA VAL A 370 52.88 27.26 -7.79
C VAL A 370 51.76 26.51 -8.52
N VAL A 371 50.73 26.13 -7.77
CA VAL A 371 49.48 25.61 -8.35
C VAL A 371 48.59 26.79 -8.67
N THR A 372 48.13 26.88 -9.91
CA THR A 372 47.18 27.91 -10.38
C THR A 372 45.99 27.23 -11.03
N THR A 373 44.79 27.61 -10.63
CA THR A 373 43.57 27.18 -11.30
C THR A 373 43.38 28.00 -12.55
N VAL A 374 43.37 27.34 -13.72
CA VAL A 374 43.22 27.97 -15.03
C VAL A 374 41.74 28.07 -15.39
N ASP A 375 41.04 26.93 -15.34
CA ASP A 375 39.61 26.86 -15.61
C ASP A 375 38.92 26.28 -14.37
N LEU A 376 37.91 27.01 -13.88
CA LEU A 376 37.09 26.57 -12.75
C LEU A 376 36.22 25.38 -13.16
N PRO A 377 36.08 24.33 -12.34
CA PRO A 377 35.18 23.24 -12.65
C PRO A 377 33.73 23.70 -12.50
N ILE A 378 33.00 23.81 -13.61
CA ILE A 378 31.58 24.18 -13.65
C ILE A 378 30.77 22.95 -14.06
N SER A 379 29.97 22.41 -13.16
CA SER A 379 29.02 21.32 -13.47
C SER A 379 27.68 21.87 -13.95
N SER A 380 27.23 22.94 -13.31
CA SER A 380 25.97 23.60 -13.59
C SER A 380 26.21 25.08 -13.89
N PRO A 381 25.43 25.71 -14.79
CA PRO A 381 25.49 27.16 -14.99
C PRO A 381 25.19 27.96 -13.71
N TRP A 382 24.53 27.34 -12.75
CA TRP A 382 24.18 27.90 -11.44
C TRP A 382 25.29 27.78 -10.40
N ASP A 383 26.33 27.00 -10.68
CA ASP A 383 27.51 27.01 -9.84
C ASP A 383 28.06 28.44 -9.79
N PHE A 384 28.69 28.80 -8.68
CA PHE A 384 29.25 30.15 -8.42
C PHE A 384 28.21 31.26 -8.17
N GLU A 385 26.91 30.99 -8.31
CA GLU A 385 25.88 31.96 -7.96
C GLU A 385 25.65 32.02 -6.45
N THR A 386 25.45 33.24 -5.92
CA THR A 386 25.07 33.42 -4.52
C THR A 386 23.61 32.98 -4.32
N PRO A 387 23.35 31.91 -3.55
CA PRO A 387 22.01 31.37 -3.40
C PRO A 387 21.05 32.41 -2.83
N GLY A 388 19.87 32.52 -3.43
CA GLY A 388 18.85 33.51 -3.08
C GLY A 388 19.08 34.91 -3.67
N GLN A 389 20.24 35.19 -4.29
CA GLN A 389 20.48 36.44 -5.01
C GLN A 389 20.51 36.25 -6.53
N TRP A 390 21.12 35.16 -7.01
CA TRP A 390 21.11 34.74 -8.43
C TRP A 390 21.40 35.88 -9.42
N TYR A 391 22.49 36.62 -9.23
CA TYR A 391 22.81 37.79 -10.06
C TYR A 391 23.18 37.46 -11.50
N GLY A 392 23.61 36.23 -11.76
CA GLY A 392 23.97 35.74 -13.09
C GLY A 392 22.78 35.41 -14.00
N VAL A 393 21.54 35.50 -13.52
CA VAL A 393 20.34 35.26 -14.33
C VAL A 393 20.26 36.18 -15.53
N ARG A 394 19.59 35.71 -16.58
CA ARG A 394 19.48 36.45 -17.83
C ARG A 394 18.04 36.87 -18.09
N PRO A 395 17.80 38.12 -18.54
CA PRO A 395 16.52 38.43 -19.16
C PRO A 395 16.35 37.57 -20.40
N THR A 396 15.12 37.20 -20.69
CA THR A 396 14.74 36.50 -21.92
C THR A 396 13.84 37.41 -22.75
N ASP A 397 13.47 36.99 -23.95
CA ASP A 397 12.50 37.72 -24.77
C ASP A 397 11.14 37.92 -24.06
N ARG A 398 10.88 37.15 -22.98
CA ARG A 398 9.59 37.15 -22.26
C ARG A 398 9.69 37.53 -20.79
N LEU A 399 10.88 37.46 -20.20
CA LEU A 399 11.11 37.80 -18.79
C LEU A 399 12.07 38.97 -18.69
N SER A 400 11.66 40.01 -17.96
CA SER A 400 12.62 41.02 -17.51
C SER A 400 13.65 40.37 -16.57
N TYR A 401 14.79 41.04 -16.39
CA TYR A 401 15.83 40.55 -15.47
C TYR A 401 15.28 40.32 -14.05
N ASP A 402 14.46 41.23 -13.53
CA ASP A 402 13.87 41.10 -12.19
C ASP A 402 12.87 39.95 -12.11
N GLN A 403 12.08 39.72 -13.16
CA GLN A 403 11.16 38.57 -13.23
C GLN A 403 11.93 37.25 -13.29
N ALA A 404 12.95 37.15 -14.14
CA ALA A 404 13.83 36.00 -14.23
C ALA A 404 14.52 35.71 -12.88
N ARG A 405 15.01 36.75 -12.22
CA ARG A 405 15.61 36.67 -10.89
C ARG A 405 14.62 36.19 -9.85
N GLN A 406 13.40 36.74 -9.82
CA GLN A 406 12.36 36.31 -8.90
C GLN A 406 12.00 34.83 -9.11
N MET A 407 11.86 34.38 -10.35
CA MET A 407 11.62 32.97 -10.67
C MET A 407 12.77 32.06 -10.22
N ALA A 408 14.02 32.52 -10.36
CA ALA A 408 15.19 31.82 -9.82
C ALA A 408 15.13 31.75 -8.29
N VAL A 409 14.81 32.85 -7.59
CA VAL A 409 14.67 32.88 -6.13
C VAL A 409 13.58 31.93 -5.63
N GLU A 410 12.45 31.84 -6.34
CA GLU A 410 11.31 30.99 -6.01
C GLU A 410 11.60 29.48 -6.19
N SER A 411 12.54 29.10 -7.06
CA SER A 411 12.66 27.70 -7.50
C SER A 411 14.07 27.10 -7.51
N ILE A 412 15.10 27.85 -7.91
CA ILE A 412 16.47 27.33 -8.01
C ILE A 412 17.00 26.97 -6.62
N GLY A 413 17.38 25.70 -6.45
CA GLY A 413 17.82 25.14 -5.17
C GLY A 413 16.69 24.97 -4.14
N ARG A 414 15.43 25.32 -4.46
CA ARG A 414 14.27 25.07 -3.59
C ARG A 414 13.43 23.90 -4.07
N CYS A 415 13.35 23.71 -5.37
CA CYS A 415 12.49 22.72 -5.99
C CYS A 415 13.32 21.56 -6.52
N PHE A 416 12.97 20.34 -6.10
CA PHE A 416 13.59 19.11 -6.59
C PHE A 416 12.52 18.14 -7.03
N ARG A 417 12.77 17.36 -8.08
CA ARG A 417 11.85 16.32 -8.56
C ARG A 417 12.49 14.96 -8.42
N VAL A 418 11.69 13.94 -8.14
CA VAL A 418 12.15 12.55 -8.21
C VAL A 418 12.72 12.27 -9.61
N ALA A 419 13.92 11.71 -9.64
CA ALA A 419 14.60 11.29 -10.86
C ALA A 419 13.83 10.16 -11.54
N ASP A 420 14.02 10.03 -12.86
CA ASP A 420 13.53 8.86 -13.59
C ASP A 420 14.44 7.62 -13.38
N ASP A 421 15.40 7.70 -12.46
CA ASP A 421 16.28 6.62 -12.03
C ASP A 421 16.21 6.45 -10.51
N ASP A 422 16.36 5.22 -10.03
CA ASP A 422 16.34 4.90 -8.62
C ASP A 422 17.76 4.86 -8.03
N VAL A 423 17.89 5.23 -6.75
CA VAL A 423 19.13 5.02 -5.97
C VAL A 423 19.40 3.53 -5.75
N SER A 424 18.37 2.68 -5.81
CA SER A 424 18.51 1.23 -5.67
C SER A 424 19.16 0.55 -6.87
N SER A 425 19.55 1.29 -7.90
CA SER A 425 19.90 0.76 -9.22
C SER A 425 21.25 0.03 -9.31
N GLY A 426 21.88 -0.26 -8.16
CA GLY A 426 22.94 -1.26 -7.96
C GLY A 426 22.46 -2.57 -7.30
N TRP A 427 21.24 -2.61 -6.76
CA TRP A 427 20.53 -3.81 -6.32
C TRP A 427 19.79 -4.40 -7.51
N SER A 428 20.53 -4.90 -8.51
CA SER A 428 19.96 -6.03 -9.23
C SER A 428 19.79 -7.09 -8.16
N THR A 429 18.56 -7.50 -7.83
CA THR A 429 18.38 -8.76 -7.14
C THR A 429 19.29 -9.73 -7.88
N LYS A 430 20.27 -10.35 -7.20
CA LYS A 430 20.86 -11.60 -7.68
C LYS A 430 19.78 -12.71 -7.65
N LYS A 431 18.56 -12.42 -8.11
CA LYS A 431 17.76 -13.35 -8.88
C LYS A 431 18.46 -13.40 -10.22
N SER A 432 19.04 -14.56 -10.52
CA SER A 432 19.48 -14.93 -11.85
C SER A 432 18.60 -14.25 -12.90
N THR A 433 19.23 -13.49 -13.80
CA THR A 433 18.54 -12.97 -14.98
C THR A 433 17.97 -14.18 -15.71
N HIS A 434 16.68 -14.42 -15.55
CA HIS A 434 15.96 -15.46 -16.26
C HIS A 434 15.80 -15.00 -17.72
N VAL A 435 16.87 -15.16 -18.52
CA VAL A 435 16.81 -14.89 -19.95
C VAL A 435 16.16 -16.11 -20.61
N SER A 436 14.85 -16.04 -20.80
CA SER A 436 14.10 -17.06 -21.53
C SER A 436 14.53 -17.06 -23.01
N GLY A 437 15.10 -18.18 -23.48
CA GLY A 437 15.13 -18.54 -24.90
C GLY A 437 16.45 -18.38 -25.67
N ARG A 438 17.58 -18.12 -25.00
CA ARG A 438 18.90 -18.07 -25.68
C ARG A 438 19.95 -18.88 -24.95
N ALA A 439 20.87 -19.48 -25.73
CA ALA A 439 22.04 -20.17 -25.19
C ALA A 439 22.84 -19.20 -24.30
N LEU A 440 23.12 -19.62 -23.07
CA LEU A 440 23.97 -18.85 -22.17
C LEU A 440 25.41 -18.96 -22.66
N THR A 441 26.07 -17.82 -22.85
CA THR A 441 27.44 -17.72 -23.32
C THR A 441 28.26 -17.04 -22.23
N ILE A 442 29.19 -17.77 -21.59
CA ILE A 442 30.10 -17.21 -20.58
C ILE A 442 31.39 -16.85 -21.29
N ASP A 443 31.73 -15.56 -21.38
CA ASP A 443 32.96 -15.08 -22.01
C ASP A 443 34.15 -15.14 -21.04
N SER A 444 35.22 -15.83 -21.43
CA SER A 444 36.45 -15.96 -20.66
C SER A 444 37.20 -14.64 -20.46
N THR A 445 36.97 -13.64 -21.31
CA THR A 445 37.58 -12.30 -21.19
C THR A 445 37.00 -11.48 -20.04
N LEU A 446 35.84 -11.87 -19.51
CA LEU A 446 35.24 -11.23 -18.33
C LEU A 446 35.98 -11.58 -17.02
N PHE A 447 36.86 -12.59 -17.04
CA PHE A 447 37.54 -13.12 -15.86
C PHE A 447 39.01 -13.42 -16.18
N ASP A 448 39.81 -12.37 -16.35
CA ASP A 448 41.25 -12.53 -16.58
C ASP A 448 41.91 -13.35 -15.45
N ASN A 449 42.51 -14.48 -15.83
CA ASN A 449 43.31 -15.40 -15.00
C ASN A 449 42.60 -16.16 -13.86
N ALA A 450 41.27 -16.27 -13.84
CA ALA A 450 40.60 -17.11 -12.85
C ALA A 450 40.93 -18.60 -13.08
N LEU A 451 41.68 -19.20 -12.15
CA LEU A 451 42.01 -20.63 -12.14
C LEU A 451 40.92 -21.48 -11.47
N THR A 452 39.81 -20.91 -11.03
CA THR A 452 38.71 -21.70 -10.45
C THR A 452 37.37 -21.11 -10.87
N TYR A 453 36.50 -21.95 -11.43
CA TYR A 453 35.11 -21.61 -11.76
C TYR A 453 34.17 -22.53 -11.00
N SER A 454 33.18 -21.94 -10.31
CA SER A 454 32.07 -22.66 -9.68
C SER A 454 30.75 -22.22 -10.30
N VAL A 455 30.02 -23.16 -10.90
CA VAL A 455 28.73 -22.90 -11.57
C VAL A 455 27.70 -23.91 -11.08
N SER A 456 26.54 -23.45 -10.63
CA SER A 456 25.38 -24.31 -10.37
C SER A 456 24.50 -24.37 -11.63
N VAL A 457 24.14 -25.57 -12.09
CA VAL A 457 23.22 -25.78 -13.22
C VAL A 457 22.09 -26.70 -12.78
N ASN A 458 20.83 -26.23 -12.84
CA ASN A 458 19.65 -26.93 -12.33
C ASN A 458 19.79 -27.42 -10.88
N GLY A 459 20.49 -26.65 -10.04
CA GLY A 459 20.77 -26.98 -8.65
C GLY A 459 21.96 -27.93 -8.42
N GLY A 460 22.59 -28.47 -9.48
CA GLY A 460 23.83 -29.24 -9.39
C GLY A 460 25.05 -28.33 -9.44
N LEU A 461 25.95 -28.43 -8.47
CA LEU A 461 27.17 -27.63 -8.39
C LEU A 461 28.32 -28.26 -9.19
N PHE A 462 28.95 -27.48 -10.07
CA PHE A 462 30.07 -27.88 -10.92
C PHE A 462 31.27 -26.98 -10.65
N ASN A 463 32.41 -27.59 -10.32
CA ASN A 463 33.62 -26.87 -9.96
C ASN A 463 34.77 -27.34 -10.84
N ALA A 464 35.36 -26.42 -11.59
CA ALA A 464 36.56 -26.68 -12.36
C ALA A 464 37.70 -25.81 -11.82
N VAL A 465 38.83 -26.45 -11.49
CA VAL A 465 40.06 -25.79 -11.08
C VAL A 465 41.09 -26.01 -12.18
N GLY A 466 41.62 -24.93 -12.71
CA GLY A 466 42.31 -24.83 -13.98
C GLY A 466 43.68 -25.48 -14.01
N GLN A 467 43.85 -26.33 -15.03
CA GLN A 467 45.12 -26.81 -15.56
C GLN A 467 45.77 -25.75 -16.47
N GLY A 468 46.22 -24.63 -15.91
CA GLY A 468 47.16 -23.71 -16.58
C GLY A 468 46.58 -22.66 -17.55
N SER A 469 45.27 -22.62 -17.84
CA SER A 469 44.62 -21.51 -18.57
C SER A 469 43.11 -21.45 -18.31
N ALA A 470 42.50 -20.26 -18.43
CA ALA A 470 41.05 -20.07 -18.27
C ALA A 470 40.23 -20.91 -19.28
N GLY A 471 40.73 -21.05 -20.52
CA GLY A 471 40.10 -21.89 -21.53
C GLY A 471 40.10 -23.38 -21.19
N GLY A 472 41.18 -23.89 -20.58
CA GLY A 472 41.22 -25.26 -20.07
C GLY A 472 40.18 -25.50 -18.97
N THR A 473 40.06 -24.58 -18.02
CA THR A 473 39.09 -24.69 -16.93
C THR A 473 37.64 -24.68 -17.43
N LEU A 474 37.32 -23.86 -18.43
CA LEU A 474 35.98 -23.81 -19.03
C LEU A 474 35.67 -25.07 -19.84
N ALA A 475 36.65 -25.67 -20.50
CA ALA A 475 36.49 -26.95 -21.19
C ALA A 475 36.21 -28.10 -20.20
N ASP A 476 36.91 -28.13 -19.07
CA ASP A 476 36.66 -29.10 -17.99
C ASP A 476 35.27 -28.92 -17.37
N LEU A 477 34.86 -27.67 -17.17
CA LEU A 477 33.52 -27.36 -16.67
C LEU A 477 32.43 -27.84 -17.65
N ALA A 478 32.64 -27.64 -18.96
CA ALA A 478 31.75 -28.17 -20.00
C ALA A 478 31.65 -29.71 -19.93
N ALA A 479 32.78 -30.39 -19.75
CA ALA A 479 32.83 -31.84 -19.64
C ALA A 479 32.08 -32.35 -18.39
N GLN A 480 32.25 -31.69 -17.25
CA GLN A 480 31.53 -32.04 -16.01
C GLN A 480 30.00 -31.85 -16.15
N ILE A 481 29.57 -30.74 -16.75
CA ILE A 481 28.14 -30.47 -16.99
C ILE A 481 27.56 -31.51 -17.94
N ASN A 482 28.24 -31.84 -19.04
CA ASN A 482 27.81 -32.90 -19.94
C ASN A 482 27.73 -34.26 -19.25
N ALA A 483 28.71 -34.61 -18.41
CA ALA A 483 28.72 -35.88 -17.71
C ALA A 483 27.52 -36.02 -16.77
N ALA A 484 27.17 -34.97 -16.03
CA ALA A 484 26.07 -35.01 -15.06
C ALA A 484 24.68 -34.80 -15.67
N LEU A 485 24.57 -34.00 -16.74
CA LEU A 485 23.30 -33.52 -17.29
C LEU A 485 23.09 -33.87 -18.77
N SER A 486 23.80 -34.89 -19.28
CA SER A 486 23.75 -35.33 -20.70
C SER A 486 22.35 -35.64 -21.24
N THR A 487 21.37 -35.97 -20.39
CA THR A 487 19.99 -36.22 -20.83
C THR A 487 19.13 -34.95 -20.87
N GLN A 488 19.61 -33.85 -20.30
CA GLN A 488 18.88 -32.59 -20.15
C GLN A 488 19.47 -31.47 -21.03
N MET A 489 20.79 -31.44 -21.22
CA MET A 489 21.49 -30.37 -21.92
C MET A 489 22.85 -30.82 -22.49
N THR A 490 23.43 -29.93 -23.30
CA THR A 490 24.78 -30.03 -23.84
C THR A 490 25.55 -28.75 -23.52
N ALA A 491 26.76 -28.89 -22.99
CA ALA A 491 27.70 -27.81 -22.76
C ALA A 491 28.88 -27.92 -23.73
N SER A 492 29.31 -26.82 -24.35
CA SER A 492 30.44 -26.81 -25.27
C SER A 492 31.28 -25.55 -25.05
N TYR A 493 32.60 -25.73 -24.94
CA TYR A 493 33.54 -24.62 -24.93
C TYR A 493 34.01 -24.29 -26.35
N ASP A 494 33.88 -23.02 -26.76
CA ASP A 494 34.42 -22.49 -28.00
C ASP A 494 35.74 -21.77 -27.71
N ALA A 495 36.85 -22.38 -28.10
CA ALA A 495 38.18 -21.85 -27.88
C ALA A 495 38.47 -20.58 -28.71
N GLY A 496 37.80 -20.38 -29.85
CA GLY A 496 38.00 -19.21 -30.69
C GLY A 496 37.29 -17.96 -30.15
N ALA A 497 36.11 -18.16 -29.56
CA ALA A 497 35.37 -17.10 -28.87
C ALA A 497 35.73 -16.97 -27.39
N GLY A 498 36.46 -17.94 -26.83
CA GLY A 498 36.72 -18.04 -25.41
C GLY A 498 35.45 -18.20 -24.58
N THR A 499 34.43 -18.90 -25.10
CA THR A 499 33.10 -18.93 -24.46
C THR A 499 32.60 -20.32 -24.09
N LEU A 500 31.96 -20.47 -22.92
CA LEU A 500 31.21 -21.67 -22.55
C LEU A 500 29.74 -21.51 -22.93
N ARG A 501 29.22 -22.43 -23.75
CA ARG A 501 27.84 -22.44 -24.22
C ARG A 501 27.06 -23.61 -23.65
N ILE A 502 25.92 -23.36 -22.98
CA ILE A 502 25.03 -24.42 -22.45
C ILE A 502 23.69 -24.37 -23.21
N THR A 503 23.29 -25.51 -23.78
CA THR A 503 22.10 -25.64 -24.65
C THR A 503 21.21 -26.79 -24.19
N PRO A 504 19.91 -26.57 -23.89
CA PRO A 504 18.99 -27.65 -23.53
C PRO A 504 18.77 -28.61 -24.71
N LEU A 505 18.61 -29.90 -24.43
CA LEU A 505 18.29 -30.92 -25.43
C LEU A 505 16.78 -30.89 -25.77
N ASN A 506 16.45 -31.04 -27.05
CA ASN A 506 15.08 -31.26 -27.56
C ASN A 506 14.00 -30.28 -27.08
N GLY A 507 14.35 -29.00 -26.85
CA GLY A 507 13.37 -28.01 -26.36
C GLY A 507 12.94 -28.22 -24.92
N GLY A 508 13.73 -28.95 -24.12
CA GLY A 508 13.54 -29.10 -22.68
C GLY A 508 13.61 -27.76 -21.92
N PRO A 509 13.20 -27.76 -20.64
CA PRO A 509 13.17 -26.56 -19.81
C PRO A 509 14.55 -25.89 -19.75
N VAL A 510 14.56 -24.56 -19.77
CA VAL A 510 15.79 -23.75 -19.78
C VAL A 510 16.60 -24.06 -18.52
N PRO A 511 17.91 -24.33 -18.63
CA PRO A 511 18.74 -24.59 -17.46
C PRO A 511 18.83 -23.34 -16.57
N ASP A 512 18.58 -23.50 -15.28
CA ASP A 512 18.86 -22.47 -14.27
C ASP A 512 20.36 -22.50 -13.98
N VAL A 513 21.09 -21.44 -14.36
CA VAL A 513 22.55 -21.36 -14.23
C VAL A 513 22.92 -20.23 -13.28
N VAL A 514 23.62 -20.55 -12.20
CA VAL A 514 24.14 -19.57 -11.23
C VAL A 514 25.66 -19.66 -11.21
N ILE A 515 26.35 -18.59 -11.60
CA ILE A 515 27.81 -18.49 -11.44
C ILE A 515 28.07 -18.07 -9.99
N LEU A 516 28.73 -18.93 -9.23
CA LEU A 516 28.92 -18.76 -7.78
C LEU A 516 30.27 -18.08 -7.46
N SER A 517 31.29 -18.28 -8.29
CA SER A 517 32.57 -17.56 -8.18
C SER A 517 33.43 -17.68 -9.44
N GLY A 518 34.17 -16.61 -9.73
CA GLY A 518 35.42 -16.60 -10.49
C GLY A 518 36.40 -15.75 -9.69
N GLU A 519 37.32 -16.39 -8.97
CA GLU A 519 38.23 -15.67 -8.06
C GLU A 519 39.37 -15.07 -8.88
N VAL A 520 39.35 -13.75 -9.08
CA VAL A 520 40.52 -13.00 -9.56
C VAL A 520 41.38 -12.70 -8.33
N ALA A 521 42.66 -13.07 -8.37
CA ALA A 521 43.63 -12.63 -7.38
C ALA A 521 43.85 -11.11 -7.53
N GLY A 522 43.00 -10.31 -6.88
CA GLY A 522 43.00 -8.85 -6.92
C GLY A 522 41.60 -8.31 -7.20
N GLY A 523 40.92 -7.80 -6.18
CA GLY A 523 39.50 -7.44 -6.21
C GLY A 523 39.11 -6.33 -7.18
N ALA A 524 38.83 -6.69 -8.44
CA ALA A 524 38.14 -5.85 -9.41
C ALA A 524 36.64 -6.19 -9.47
N ALA A 525 35.80 -5.17 -9.57
CA ALA A 525 34.36 -5.30 -9.72
C ALA A 525 33.99 -5.85 -11.11
N VAL A 526 32.96 -6.71 -11.17
CA VAL A 526 32.43 -7.32 -12.39
C VAL A 526 31.94 -6.22 -13.35
N ALA A 527 32.55 -6.12 -14.53
CA ALA A 527 32.07 -5.25 -15.60
C ALA A 527 30.79 -5.80 -16.22
N ASN A 528 29.80 -4.92 -16.46
CA ASN A 528 28.54 -5.27 -17.09
C ASN A 528 28.76 -5.74 -18.54
N VAL A 529 28.00 -6.77 -18.94
CA VAL A 529 27.86 -7.24 -20.32
C VAL A 529 27.38 -6.08 -21.19
N THR A 530 28.23 -5.57 -22.07
CA THR A 530 27.88 -4.52 -23.04
C THR A 530 27.24 -5.14 -24.28
N ASP A 531 25.97 -4.81 -24.53
CA ASP A 531 25.30 -5.10 -25.79
C ASP A 531 25.79 -4.09 -26.85
N GLY A 532 26.28 -4.61 -27.97
CA GLY A 532 26.89 -3.80 -29.03
C GLY A 532 25.87 -2.89 -29.72
N THR A 533 26.17 -1.58 -29.73
CA THR A 533 25.63 -0.55 -30.64
C THR A 533 24.14 -0.65 -31.00
N GLY A 534 23.28 0.06 -30.24
CA GLY A 534 21.84 0.18 -30.51
C GLY A 534 21.22 1.40 -29.82
N PRO A 535 20.00 1.82 -30.22
CA PRO A 535 19.47 3.19 -30.14
C PRO A 535 19.21 3.69 -28.72
N ALA A 536 19.08 5.03 -28.58
CA ALA A 536 18.74 5.81 -27.38
C ALA A 536 18.49 4.97 -26.12
N SER A 537 19.41 5.05 -25.14
CA SER A 537 19.37 4.25 -23.92
C SER A 537 17.96 4.27 -23.33
N LYS A 538 17.33 3.10 -23.28
CA LYS A 538 16.04 2.94 -22.59
C LYS A 538 16.24 3.51 -21.20
N SER A 539 15.39 4.45 -20.79
CA SER A 539 15.37 4.98 -19.43
C SER A 539 15.44 3.82 -18.45
N LYS A 540 16.38 3.88 -17.51
CA LYS A 540 16.55 2.85 -16.49
C LYS A 540 15.22 2.70 -15.75
N LYS A 541 14.73 1.47 -15.62
CA LYS A 541 13.46 1.22 -14.92
C LYS A 541 13.64 1.48 -13.43
N ILE A 542 12.61 2.03 -12.79
CA ILE A 542 12.63 2.29 -11.35
C ILE A 542 12.29 0.98 -10.62
N PHE A 543 13.13 0.54 -9.70
CA PHE A 543 12.91 -0.69 -8.95
C PHE A 543 12.22 -0.39 -7.62
N VAL A 544 10.97 -0.83 -7.46
CA VAL A 544 10.26 -0.69 -6.20
C VAL A 544 10.54 -1.92 -5.33
N PRO A 545 11.07 -1.75 -4.11
CA PRO A 545 11.32 -2.87 -3.19
C PRO A 545 10.08 -3.75 -3.01
N TYR A 546 10.25 -5.07 -3.04
CA TYR A 546 9.19 -6.08 -2.96
C TYR A 546 8.25 -6.18 -4.17
N TYR A 547 7.97 -5.09 -4.88
CA TYR A 547 7.11 -5.08 -6.07
C TYR A 547 7.85 -5.45 -7.37
N GLY A 548 9.05 -4.90 -7.59
CA GLY A 548 9.84 -5.08 -8.81
C GLY A 548 9.96 -3.81 -9.67
N GLU A 549 10.32 -3.98 -10.94
CA GLU A 549 10.55 -2.86 -11.86
C GLU A 549 9.25 -2.21 -12.32
N VAL A 550 9.22 -0.89 -12.31
CA VAL A 550 8.14 -0.05 -12.82
C VAL A 550 8.62 0.64 -14.09
N ASP A 551 7.78 0.62 -15.13
CA ASP A 551 8.16 1.14 -16.44
C ASP A 551 8.34 2.66 -16.41
N TRP A 552 7.48 3.37 -15.66
CA TRP A 552 7.41 4.83 -15.66
C TRP A 552 7.33 5.43 -14.25
N ARG A 553 8.07 6.51 -14.00
CA ARG A 553 8.04 7.27 -12.74
C ARG A 553 6.62 7.72 -12.33
N LYS A 554 5.77 8.09 -13.30
CA LYS A 554 4.36 8.50 -13.05
C LYS A 554 3.47 7.38 -12.48
N ASN A 555 3.95 6.13 -12.50
CA ASN A 555 3.26 5.02 -11.85
C ASN A 555 3.60 4.96 -10.35
N LEU A 556 4.34 5.93 -9.80
CA LEU A 556 4.55 6.09 -8.37
C LEU A 556 3.71 7.27 -7.88
N LEU A 557 2.79 7.03 -6.96
CA LEU A 557 2.11 8.10 -6.25
C LEU A 557 2.85 8.32 -4.93
N LEU A 558 3.55 9.45 -4.83
CA LEU A 558 4.29 9.77 -3.61
C LEU A 558 3.31 10.12 -2.47
N LEU A 559 3.59 9.60 -1.29
CA LEU A 559 2.85 9.94 -0.07
C LEU A 559 3.67 10.93 0.77
N PRO A 560 3.04 11.78 1.59
CA PRO A 560 3.74 12.73 2.46
C PRO A 560 4.42 12.06 3.66
N ASP A 561 4.11 10.79 3.91
CA ASP A 561 4.56 9.96 5.03
C ASP A 561 5.44 8.78 4.57
N LYS A 562 6.30 8.28 5.46
CA LYS A 562 7.01 6.99 5.33
C LYS A 562 6.09 5.83 5.76
N VAL A 563 6.53 4.59 5.51
CA VAL A 563 5.78 3.39 5.92
C VAL A 563 5.94 3.14 7.42
N GLU A 564 7.14 3.37 7.96
CA GLU A 564 7.41 3.15 9.38
C GLU A 564 6.60 4.11 10.28
N GLN A 565 6.09 3.55 11.38
CA GLN A 565 5.59 4.36 12.49
C GLN A 565 6.75 4.95 13.27
N VAL A 566 6.58 6.20 13.73
CA VAL A 566 7.59 6.90 14.53
C VAL A 566 7.96 6.09 15.77
N VAL A 567 9.21 5.63 15.83
CA VAL A 567 9.85 5.25 17.10
C VAL A 567 10.37 6.56 17.70
N PRO A 568 9.92 6.97 18.90
CA PRO A 568 10.37 8.22 19.50
C PRO A 568 11.89 8.22 19.67
N GLU A 569 12.58 9.06 18.91
CA GLU A 569 14.01 9.30 19.11
C GLU A 569 14.21 10.30 20.25
N LYS A 570 15.25 10.10 21.07
CA LYS A 570 15.61 11.04 22.12
C LYS A 570 16.01 12.38 21.47
N PRO A 571 15.56 13.53 21.99
CA PRO A 571 15.98 14.83 21.49
C PRO A 571 17.49 14.92 21.37
N ASP A 572 17.97 15.31 20.19
CA ASP A 572 19.39 15.55 19.96
C ASP A 572 19.76 16.87 20.66
N THR A 573 20.20 16.75 21.91
CA THR A 573 20.59 17.89 22.74
C THR A 573 21.80 18.63 22.20
N THR A 574 22.47 18.13 21.15
CA THR A 574 23.59 18.81 20.51
C THR A 574 23.14 19.88 19.51
N ARG A 575 21.85 19.92 19.14
CA ARG A 575 21.28 20.92 18.21
C ARG A 575 20.57 22.04 18.99
N ALA A 576 21.23 23.19 19.10
CA ALA A 576 20.65 24.41 19.67
C ALA A 576 20.56 25.51 18.60
N THR A 577 19.53 26.36 18.71
CA THR A 577 19.53 27.67 18.04
C THR A 577 20.74 28.47 18.49
N THR A 578 21.15 29.46 17.69
CA THR A 578 22.05 30.54 18.15
C THR A 578 21.56 31.29 19.39
N LEU A 579 20.30 31.12 19.81
CA LEU A 579 19.73 31.67 21.04
C LEU A 579 19.74 30.66 22.21
N GLY A 580 20.33 29.48 22.05
CA GLY A 580 20.39 28.44 23.08
C GLY A 580 19.08 27.65 23.30
N LEU A 581 18.04 27.91 22.51
CA LEU A 581 16.80 27.13 22.50
C LEU A 581 17.02 25.80 21.76
N VAL A 582 16.52 24.70 22.31
CA VAL A 582 16.52 23.37 21.66
C VAL A 582 15.77 23.48 20.33
N ALA A 583 16.35 22.95 19.25
CA ALA A 583 15.69 22.96 17.96
C ALA A 583 14.39 22.16 18.01
N ASP A 584 13.30 22.69 17.42
CA ASP A 584 12.16 21.86 17.05
C ASP A 584 12.67 20.78 16.09
N GLN A 585 12.76 19.56 16.58
CA GLN A 585 13.07 18.42 15.73
C GLN A 585 11.78 18.04 15.00
N GLU A 586 11.76 18.17 13.67
CA GLU A 586 10.59 17.81 12.84
C GLU A 586 10.17 16.34 13.02
N ASN A 587 11.10 15.46 13.41
CA ASN A 587 10.83 14.05 13.71
C ASN A 587 10.66 13.75 15.21
N TYR A 588 10.60 14.79 16.06
CA TYR A 588 10.22 14.57 17.44
C TYR A 588 8.77 14.13 17.47
N TYR A 589 8.54 12.99 18.11
CA TYR A 589 7.20 12.55 18.38
C TYR A 589 6.55 13.53 19.37
N ASP A 590 5.85 14.52 18.83
CA ASP A 590 4.98 15.44 19.57
C ASP A 590 3.82 14.71 20.25
N GLY A 591 3.65 13.43 19.90
CA GLY A 591 2.52 12.61 20.21
C GLY A 591 1.24 13.25 19.74
N TRP A 592 1.16 13.52 18.44
CA TRP A 592 -0.04 13.79 17.65
C TRP A 592 -0.07 12.97 16.35
N SER A 593 1.08 12.70 15.72
CA SER A 593 1.20 11.85 14.51
C SER A 593 2.06 10.60 14.73
N ARG A 594 1.60 9.43 14.24
CA ARG A 594 2.43 8.21 14.10
C ARG A 594 3.15 8.13 12.76
N ASN A 595 2.68 8.89 11.78
CA ASN A 595 3.25 8.89 10.46
C ASN A 595 4.54 9.70 10.52
N GLN A 596 5.65 9.07 10.18
CA GLN A 596 6.90 9.79 10.00
C GLN A 596 6.82 10.56 8.68
N GLN A 597 7.09 11.87 8.69
CA GLN A 597 7.06 12.65 7.45
C GLN A 597 8.14 12.18 6.47
N ALA A 598 7.86 12.37 5.17
CA ALA A 598 8.85 12.21 4.13
C ALA A 598 10.12 13.00 4.48
N SER A 599 11.27 12.37 4.31
CA SER A 599 12.55 12.92 4.77
C SER A 599 13.51 13.03 3.59
N VAL A 600 14.31 14.10 3.55
CA VAL A 600 15.35 14.24 2.53
C VAL A 600 16.71 13.96 3.15
N TYR A 601 17.55 13.19 2.46
CA TYR A 601 18.91 12.87 2.86
C TYR A 601 19.90 13.47 1.86
N GLY A 602 21.06 13.91 2.33
CA GLY A 602 22.10 14.50 1.49
C GLY A 602 23.09 15.38 2.27
N SER A 603 24.12 15.84 1.56
CA SER A 603 25.06 16.86 2.07
C SER A 603 24.59 18.25 1.65
N ILE A 604 24.22 19.09 2.62
CA ILE A 604 23.90 20.50 2.39
C ILE A 604 24.83 21.39 3.22
N SER A 605 25.00 22.64 2.80
CA SER A 605 25.74 23.62 3.57
C SER A 605 24.98 23.96 4.84
N ASN A 606 25.70 24.03 5.97
CA ASN A 606 25.10 24.43 7.25
C ASN A 606 24.61 25.90 7.24
N LEU A 607 24.93 26.66 6.19
CA LEU A 607 24.40 28.01 5.97
C LEU A 607 22.97 28.01 5.39
N CYS A 608 22.50 26.91 4.81
CA CYS A 608 21.16 26.82 4.20
C CYS A 608 20.02 26.86 5.23
N ILE A 609 20.29 26.47 6.47
CA ILE A 609 19.25 26.16 7.47
C ILE A 609 18.84 27.42 8.26
N GLY A 610 19.44 28.59 7.99
CA GLY A 610 19.37 29.73 8.92
C GLY A 610 20.34 29.53 10.08
N ARG A 611 20.19 30.24 11.20
CA ARG A 611 21.19 30.35 12.29
C ARG A 611 21.42 29.07 13.15
N TRP A 612 21.48 27.89 12.54
CA TRP A 612 21.68 26.59 13.19
C TRP A 612 23.04 26.03 12.77
N HIS A 613 23.95 25.86 13.73
CA HIS A 613 25.25 25.26 13.49
C HIS A 613 25.54 24.24 14.59
N ALA A 614 25.97 23.04 14.22
CA ALA A 614 26.64 22.14 15.15
C ALA A 614 27.98 22.78 15.59
N ALA A 615 28.41 22.52 16.83
CA ALA A 615 29.61 23.15 17.41
C ALA A 615 30.91 22.76 16.68
N ASP A 616 30.89 21.65 15.93
CA ASP A 616 31.92 21.22 14.99
C ASP A 616 31.62 21.79 13.59
N HIS A 617 32.21 22.95 13.30
CA HIS A 617 32.03 23.75 12.07
C HIS A 617 32.49 23.07 10.76
N ALA A 618 31.99 21.88 10.41
CA ALA A 618 32.06 21.41 9.04
C ALA A 618 31.18 22.33 8.16
N GLU A 619 31.66 22.74 6.98
CA GLU A 619 30.91 23.66 6.11
C GLU A 619 29.64 23.02 5.51
N ASN A 620 29.61 21.70 5.43
CA ASN A 620 28.48 20.90 4.96
C ASN A 620 28.15 19.76 5.93
N SER A 621 26.89 19.33 5.93
CA SER A 621 26.45 18.10 6.60
C SER A 621 27.05 16.85 5.93
N PRO A 622 27.16 15.71 6.64
CA PRO A 622 27.59 14.44 6.04
C PRO A 622 26.65 14.03 4.91
N ALA A 623 27.19 13.43 3.84
CA ALA A 623 26.42 13.18 2.62
C ALA A 623 25.27 12.16 2.73
N GLY A 624 25.30 11.27 3.72
CA GLY A 624 24.18 10.39 4.04
C GLY A 624 23.24 10.91 5.14
N SER A 625 23.41 12.15 5.60
CA SER A 625 22.66 12.68 6.74
C SER A 625 21.28 13.21 6.34
N LEU A 626 20.38 13.29 7.33
CA LEU A 626 19.08 13.92 7.18
C LEU A 626 19.25 15.44 6.95
N VAL A 627 18.68 15.94 5.87
CA VAL A 627 18.59 17.37 5.54
C VAL A 627 17.57 18.02 6.48
N ALA A 628 18.04 18.88 7.37
CA ALA A 628 17.19 19.56 8.35
C ALA A 628 16.48 20.82 7.81
N ALA A 629 16.45 21.00 6.49
CA ALA A 629 15.71 22.10 5.86
C ALA A 629 14.24 21.70 5.69
N PRO A 630 13.28 22.47 6.23
CA PRO A 630 11.86 22.18 6.10
C PRO A 630 11.44 22.05 4.64
N SER A 631 10.69 21.00 4.32
CA SER A 631 10.25 20.71 2.95
C SER A 631 8.82 20.21 2.90
N VAL A 632 8.14 20.49 1.78
CA VAL A 632 6.78 20.00 1.49
C VAL A 632 6.84 19.14 0.23
N LEU A 633 6.12 18.03 0.26
CA LEU A 633 6.00 17.13 -0.88
C LEU A 633 4.76 17.48 -1.71
N ASP A 634 4.96 17.85 -2.97
CA ASP A 634 3.91 17.92 -3.99
C ASP A 634 3.85 16.57 -4.71
N ALA A 635 2.91 15.72 -4.28
CA ALA A 635 2.69 14.40 -4.87
C ALA A 635 2.29 14.44 -6.35
N GLY A 636 1.56 15.48 -6.78
CA GLY A 636 1.06 15.60 -8.16
C GLY A 636 2.19 15.87 -9.16
N SER A 637 3.11 16.76 -8.80
CA SER A 637 4.31 17.04 -9.61
C SER A 637 5.48 16.08 -9.30
N GLN A 638 5.34 15.25 -8.25
CA GLN A 638 6.38 14.43 -7.66
C GLN A 638 7.62 15.24 -7.26
N MET A 639 7.37 16.36 -6.58
CA MET A 639 8.39 17.35 -6.23
C MET A 639 8.51 17.54 -4.73
N VAL A 640 9.73 17.81 -4.29
CA VAL A 640 10.05 18.31 -2.96
C VAL A 640 10.34 19.80 -3.07
N VAL A 641 9.66 20.60 -2.24
CA VAL A 641 9.81 22.06 -2.20
C VAL A 641 10.30 22.48 -0.82
N PHE A 642 11.53 22.99 -0.74
CA PHE A 642 12.09 23.54 0.48
C PHE A 642 11.52 24.93 0.77
N THR A 643 10.91 25.10 1.94
CA THR A 643 10.16 26.32 2.29
C THR A 643 11.04 27.39 2.93
N ALA A 644 12.09 26.98 3.67
CA ALA A 644 12.98 27.89 4.37
C ALA A 644 13.91 28.68 3.43
N GLY A 645 14.33 28.09 2.31
CA GLY A 645 15.29 28.71 1.40
C GLY A 645 15.91 27.71 0.43
N PRO A 646 16.79 28.17 -0.47
CA PRO A 646 17.51 27.28 -1.37
C PRO A 646 18.52 26.42 -0.61
N VAL A 647 18.53 25.12 -0.88
CA VAL A 647 19.53 24.17 -0.39
C VAL A 647 20.65 24.02 -1.43
N TYR A 648 21.89 24.05 -0.96
CA TYR A 648 23.10 23.97 -1.77
C TYR A 648 24.21 23.32 -0.96
N ARG A 649 25.22 22.78 -1.64
CA ARG A 649 26.47 22.30 -1.05
C ARG A 649 27.56 23.33 -1.27
N ARG A 650 28.34 23.65 -0.24
CA ARG A 650 29.51 24.52 -0.33
C ARG A 650 30.74 23.70 -0.72
N THR A 651 31.51 24.16 -1.70
CA THR A 651 32.76 23.53 -2.12
C THR A 651 33.82 24.60 -2.18
N GLU A 652 34.97 24.39 -1.55
CA GLU A 652 36.11 25.29 -1.64
C GLU A 652 37.12 24.74 -2.64
N ILE A 653 37.53 25.56 -3.60
CA ILE A 653 38.60 25.20 -4.55
C ILE A 653 39.55 26.40 -4.59
N SER A 654 40.80 26.16 -4.19
CA SER A 654 41.87 27.18 -4.23
C SER A 654 41.53 28.46 -3.45
N GLY A 655 40.91 28.34 -2.27
CA GLY A 655 40.56 29.49 -1.42
C GLY A 655 39.28 30.24 -1.83
N LEU A 656 38.64 29.82 -2.91
CA LEU A 656 37.38 30.38 -3.37
C LEU A 656 36.24 29.43 -3.02
N VAL A 657 35.18 30.02 -2.47
CA VAL A 657 34.00 29.31 -1.98
C VAL A 657 32.94 29.31 -3.07
N TYR A 658 32.45 28.12 -3.41
CA TYR A 658 31.44 27.92 -4.43
C TYR A 658 30.25 27.15 -3.90
N THR A 659 29.12 27.35 -4.55
CA THR A 659 27.86 26.66 -4.26
C THR A 659 27.56 25.73 -5.42
N LYS A 660 27.15 24.51 -5.09
CA LYS A 660 26.70 23.47 -6.03
C LYS A 660 25.33 22.96 -5.61
N PHE A 661 24.58 22.39 -6.55
CA PHE A 661 23.40 21.63 -6.15
C PHE A 661 23.81 20.42 -5.32
N PRO A 662 23.11 20.14 -4.21
CA PRO A 662 23.42 18.99 -3.37
C PRO A 662 22.87 17.72 -4.02
N ASN A 663 23.56 16.60 -3.84
CA ASN A 663 23.04 15.28 -4.20
C ASN A 663 22.06 14.85 -3.10
N LEU A 664 20.76 14.88 -3.42
CA LEU A 664 19.70 14.63 -2.46
C LEU A 664 18.93 13.37 -2.80
N ALA A 665 18.41 12.71 -1.77
CA ALA A 665 17.51 11.58 -1.91
C ALA A 665 16.28 11.74 -0.99
N LEU A 666 15.09 11.59 -1.56
CA LEU A 666 13.82 11.61 -0.84
C LEU A 666 13.51 10.21 -0.32
N GLU A 667 13.38 10.03 0.99
CA GLU A 667 12.78 8.85 1.58
C GLU A 667 11.31 9.09 1.91
N THR A 668 10.42 8.35 1.28
CA THR A 668 8.97 8.44 1.50
C THR A 668 8.27 7.12 1.19
N ALA A 669 7.01 6.97 1.62
CA ALA A 669 6.15 5.90 1.12
C ALA A 669 5.60 6.27 -0.27
N VAL A 670 5.42 5.24 -1.10
CA VAL A 670 4.79 5.38 -2.42
C VAL A 670 3.72 4.32 -2.58
N ASN A 671 2.63 4.70 -3.26
CA ASN A 671 1.71 3.72 -3.82
C ASN A 671 2.13 3.45 -5.26
N VAL A 672 2.31 2.18 -5.62
CA VAL A 672 2.58 1.79 -7.00
C VAL A 672 1.27 1.70 -7.77
N LEU A 673 1.22 2.26 -8.96
CA LEU A 673 0.10 2.17 -9.89
C LEU A 673 0.37 1.05 -10.89
N ASP A 674 -0.62 0.20 -11.13
CA ASP A 674 -0.54 -0.85 -12.13
C ASP A 674 -0.35 -0.26 -13.54
N ASN A 675 0.60 -0.80 -14.32
CA ASN A 675 1.00 -0.22 -15.61
C ASN A 675 -0.13 -0.19 -16.66
N LYS A 676 -1.18 -1.00 -16.50
CA LYS A 676 -2.29 -1.09 -17.46
C LYS A 676 -3.49 -0.28 -17.03
N THR A 677 -3.85 -0.32 -15.75
CA THR A 677 -5.06 0.28 -15.20
C THR A 677 -4.83 1.63 -14.53
N PHE A 678 -3.58 1.95 -14.19
CA PHE A 678 -3.18 3.09 -13.35
C PHE A 678 -3.86 3.12 -11.97
N ALA A 679 -4.49 2.01 -11.56
CA ALA A 679 -5.04 1.87 -10.22
C ALA A 679 -3.91 1.54 -9.23
N PRO A 680 -3.98 2.05 -7.98
CA PRO A 680 -3.05 1.64 -6.93
C PRO A 680 -3.06 0.12 -6.73
N VAL A 681 -1.87 -0.45 -6.56
CA VAL A 681 -1.69 -1.85 -6.22
C VAL A 681 -2.18 -2.05 -4.79
N THR A 682 -3.24 -2.83 -4.65
CA THR A 682 -3.88 -3.16 -3.36
C THR A 682 -3.43 -4.53 -2.88
N TYR A 683 -3.34 -4.73 -1.56
CA TYR A 683 -3.14 -6.06 -1.00
C TYR A 683 -4.36 -6.94 -1.27
N LYS A 684 -4.16 -8.15 -1.81
CA LYS A 684 -5.25 -9.08 -2.12
C LYS A 684 -5.00 -10.43 -1.47
N ARG A 685 -6.05 -11.00 -0.91
CA ARG A 685 -6.03 -12.31 -0.27
C ARG A 685 -7.26 -13.10 -0.70
N TRP A 686 -7.10 -14.31 -1.22
CA TRP A 686 -8.23 -15.07 -1.76
C TRP A 686 -8.05 -16.58 -1.62
N MET A 687 -9.14 -17.29 -1.84
CA MET A 687 -9.21 -18.73 -1.93
C MET A 687 -10.03 -19.13 -3.16
N ASP A 688 -9.62 -20.20 -3.85
CA ASP A 688 -10.37 -20.75 -4.96
C ASP A 688 -11.27 -21.89 -4.47
N PHE A 689 -12.52 -21.91 -4.95
CA PHE A 689 -13.43 -23.03 -4.79
C PHE A 689 -13.33 -23.93 -6.03
N GLY A 690 -12.82 -25.15 -5.87
CA GLY A 690 -12.84 -26.13 -6.95
C GLY A 690 -11.95 -27.34 -6.69
N LYS A 691 -12.22 -28.43 -7.42
CA LYS A 691 -11.33 -29.60 -7.44
C LYS A 691 -9.93 -29.14 -7.88
N PRO A 692 -8.88 -29.53 -7.16
CA PRO A 692 -7.52 -29.30 -7.63
C PRO A 692 -7.32 -29.89 -9.04
N PRO A 693 -6.40 -29.33 -9.84
CA PRO A 693 -6.04 -29.91 -11.13
C PRO A 693 -5.71 -31.41 -10.97
N ALA A 694 -6.13 -32.24 -11.92
CA ALA A 694 -5.83 -33.66 -11.89
C ALA A 694 -4.29 -33.86 -11.82
N GLY A 695 -3.83 -34.50 -10.73
CA GLY A 695 -2.40 -34.80 -10.51
C GLY A 695 -1.66 -33.91 -9.50
N SER A 696 -2.28 -32.89 -8.91
CA SER A 696 -1.63 -32.19 -7.78
C SER A 696 -1.74 -33.02 -6.50
N ASP A 697 -0.60 -33.38 -5.90
CA ASP A 697 -0.54 -34.06 -4.60
C ASP A 697 -0.98 -33.08 -3.49
N ASP A 698 -2.28 -33.06 -3.23
CA ASP A 698 -2.95 -32.09 -2.35
C ASP A 698 -3.21 -32.62 -0.93
N ARG A 699 -2.56 -33.73 -0.56
CA ARG A 699 -2.72 -34.34 0.77
C ARG A 699 -2.24 -33.43 1.92
N ASP A 700 -1.40 -32.43 1.65
CA ASP A 700 -0.79 -31.53 2.65
C ASP A 700 -1.45 -30.14 2.80
N ARG A 701 -2.60 -29.87 2.16
CA ARG A 701 -3.10 -28.48 1.98
C ARG A 701 -4.34 -28.09 2.78
N ASN A 702 -4.72 -28.87 3.79
CA ASN A 702 -5.85 -28.52 4.64
C ASN A 702 -5.37 -27.64 5.79
N VAL A 703 -5.70 -26.35 5.75
CA VAL A 703 -5.52 -25.50 6.94
C VAL A 703 -6.67 -25.78 7.89
N GLU A 704 -6.39 -26.46 9.00
CA GLU A 704 -7.36 -26.64 10.08
C GLU A 704 -7.41 -25.33 10.89
N ILE A 705 -8.47 -24.54 10.68
CA ILE A 705 -8.65 -23.29 11.40
C ILE A 705 -9.34 -23.58 12.72
N ASP A 706 -8.59 -23.44 13.82
CA ASP A 706 -9.16 -23.46 15.16
C ASP A 706 -9.96 -22.17 15.41
N LEU A 707 -11.27 -22.25 15.13
CA LEU A 707 -12.20 -21.14 15.33
C LEU A 707 -12.25 -20.65 16.79
N SER A 708 -11.82 -21.45 17.78
CA SER A 708 -11.81 -21.00 19.17
C SER A 708 -10.85 -19.84 19.43
N LYS A 709 -9.82 -19.68 18.59
CA LYS A 709 -8.89 -18.54 18.63
C LYS A 709 -9.53 -17.21 18.24
N TYR A 710 -10.71 -17.26 17.62
CA TYR A 710 -11.50 -16.10 17.21
C TYR A 710 -12.74 -15.89 18.10
N GLY A 711 -12.73 -16.41 19.33
CA GLY A 711 -13.80 -16.21 20.32
C GLY A 711 -15.04 -17.09 20.10
N VAL A 712 -14.94 -18.14 19.27
CA VAL A 712 -16.05 -19.06 19.03
C VAL A 712 -16.13 -20.10 20.16
N PRO A 713 -17.27 -20.21 20.90
CA PRO A 713 -17.44 -21.21 21.94
C PRO A 713 -17.24 -22.63 21.40
N LYS A 714 -16.62 -23.51 22.19
CA LYS A 714 -16.26 -24.91 21.85
C LYS A 714 -17.45 -25.86 21.64
N SER A 715 -18.57 -25.47 21.03
CA SER A 715 -19.72 -26.37 20.88
C SER A 715 -19.53 -27.49 19.85
N LYS A 716 -18.48 -27.45 19.02
CA LYS A 716 -17.77 -28.58 18.36
C LYS A 716 -16.63 -27.99 17.50
N PRO A 717 -15.39 -28.50 17.50
CA PRO A 717 -14.38 -28.06 16.56
C PRO A 717 -14.82 -28.44 15.14
N PHE A 718 -15.24 -27.44 14.36
CA PHE A 718 -15.46 -27.62 12.93
C PHE A 718 -14.09 -27.51 12.26
N ALA A 719 -13.42 -28.64 12.07
CA ALA A 719 -12.22 -28.73 11.24
C ALA A 719 -12.64 -28.51 9.77
N ALA A 720 -12.89 -27.26 9.39
CA ALA A 720 -13.12 -26.91 8.01
C ALA A 720 -11.78 -27.01 7.27
N LYS A 721 -11.65 -28.04 6.43
CA LYS A 721 -10.50 -28.23 5.55
C LYS A 721 -10.57 -27.18 4.44
N LEU A 722 -9.85 -26.07 4.60
CA LEU A 722 -9.83 -25.02 3.58
C LEU A 722 -8.69 -25.24 2.58
N PRO A 723 -8.91 -24.93 1.28
CA PRO A 723 -7.85 -24.87 0.30
C PRO A 723 -6.83 -23.78 0.67
N LYS A 724 -5.59 -23.91 0.17
CA LYS A 724 -4.49 -22.97 0.44
C LYS A 724 -4.90 -21.53 0.13
N ILE A 725 -4.88 -20.68 1.15
CA ILE A 725 -5.08 -19.24 1.01
C ILE A 725 -3.92 -18.67 0.20
N ARG A 726 -4.27 -17.89 -0.83
CA ARG A 726 -3.31 -17.21 -1.71
C ARG A 726 -3.26 -15.74 -1.36
N GLU A 727 -2.08 -15.15 -1.53
CA GLU A 727 -1.85 -13.72 -1.34
C GLU A 727 -1.13 -13.17 -2.57
N ASN A 728 -1.53 -12.00 -3.05
CA ASN A 728 -0.81 -11.31 -4.12
C ASN A 728 -0.06 -10.15 -3.49
N VAL A 729 1.26 -10.27 -3.47
CA VAL A 729 2.13 -9.12 -3.35
C VAL A 729 3.22 -9.15 -4.43
N GLY A 730 2.77 -9.18 -5.68
CA GLY A 730 3.66 -9.12 -6.85
C GLY A 730 3.93 -10.47 -7.52
N THR A 731 3.04 -11.46 -7.37
CA THR A 731 3.14 -12.75 -8.08
C THR A 731 2.09 -12.85 -9.19
N ASP A 732 2.43 -13.54 -10.27
CA ASP A 732 1.55 -13.83 -11.43
C ASP A 732 0.33 -14.71 -11.09
N ASP A 733 0.05 -14.95 -9.81
CA ASP A 733 -1.02 -15.84 -9.38
C ASP A 733 -2.37 -15.14 -9.63
N VAL A 734 -2.94 -15.41 -10.80
CA VAL A 734 -4.19 -14.81 -11.24
C VAL A 734 -5.35 -15.54 -10.53
N PRO A 735 -6.23 -14.83 -9.82
CA PRO A 735 -7.45 -15.40 -9.25
C PRO A 735 -8.27 -16.07 -10.36
N LYS A 736 -8.96 -17.17 -10.04
CA LYS A 736 -9.86 -17.78 -11.03
C LYS A 736 -10.89 -16.74 -11.52
N LYS A 737 -11.16 -16.75 -12.82
CA LYS A 737 -12.21 -15.89 -13.39
C LYS A 737 -13.54 -16.18 -12.66
N GLY A 738 -14.15 -15.13 -12.10
CA GLY A 738 -15.37 -15.24 -11.32
C GLY A 738 -15.18 -15.21 -9.79
N THR A 739 -13.96 -15.02 -9.27
CA THR A 739 -13.75 -14.73 -7.85
C THR A 739 -14.60 -13.55 -7.39
N GLU A 740 -15.39 -13.74 -6.34
CA GLU A 740 -16.15 -12.67 -5.67
C GLU A 740 -15.20 -11.90 -4.74
N TRP A 741 -15.15 -10.57 -4.87
CA TRP A 741 -14.21 -9.71 -4.14
C TRP A 741 -14.92 -8.78 -3.16
N HIS A 742 -14.41 -8.73 -1.93
CA HIS A 742 -14.93 -7.87 -0.86
C HIS A 742 -13.85 -6.86 -0.43
N GLY A 743 -14.16 -5.56 -0.47
CA GLY A 743 -13.21 -4.50 -0.11
C GLY A 743 -13.19 -4.20 1.39
N HIS A 744 -12.00 -4.07 1.97
CA HIS A 744 -11.76 -3.82 3.40
C HIS A 744 -10.63 -2.80 3.58
N ARG A 745 -10.97 -1.56 3.96
CA ARG A 745 -10.00 -0.44 4.06
C ARG A 745 -9.04 -0.55 5.24
N ASP A 746 -9.40 -1.33 6.25
CA ASP A 746 -8.57 -1.60 7.43
C ASP A 746 -7.47 -2.63 7.16
N MET A 747 -7.48 -3.29 5.99
CA MET A 747 -6.43 -4.19 5.54
C MET A 747 -5.40 -3.41 4.72
N GLN A 748 -4.38 -2.87 5.38
CA GLN A 748 -3.26 -2.15 4.75
C GLN A 748 -1.94 -2.91 4.94
N LEU A 749 -1.18 -3.07 3.87
CA LEU A 749 0.16 -3.67 3.88
C LEU A 749 1.22 -2.58 3.72
N GLY A 750 2.17 -2.55 4.66
CA GLY A 750 3.36 -1.70 4.60
C GLY A 750 4.61 -2.51 4.29
N VAL A 751 5.37 -2.07 3.28
CA VAL A 751 6.70 -2.61 2.94
C VAL A 751 7.77 -1.58 3.29
N ILE A 752 8.67 -1.94 4.19
CA ILE A 752 9.75 -1.10 4.67
C ILE A 752 11.04 -1.47 3.92
N ALA A 753 11.63 -0.51 3.24
CA ALA A 753 12.95 -0.65 2.62
C ALA A 753 13.96 0.19 3.40
N ARG A 754 15.07 -0.44 3.80
CA ARG A 754 16.17 0.22 4.51
C ARG A 754 17.31 0.50 3.55
N TYR A 755 17.90 1.68 3.69
CA TYR A 755 18.95 2.16 2.80
C TYR A 755 20.19 2.59 3.59
N GLN A 756 21.35 2.12 3.17
CA GLN A 756 22.65 2.52 3.70
C GLN A 756 23.33 3.50 2.74
N TYR A 757 23.99 4.52 3.27
CA TYR A 757 24.78 5.44 2.44
C TYR A 757 26.15 4.84 2.14
N ASP A 758 26.50 4.72 0.85
CA ASP A 758 27.82 4.36 0.38
C ASP A 758 28.62 5.62 0.03
N ALA A 759 29.59 5.96 0.87
CA ALA A 759 30.43 7.14 0.69
C ALA A 759 31.32 7.09 -0.56
N LYS A 760 31.63 5.90 -1.09
CA LYS A 760 32.44 5.77 -2.31
C LYS A 760 31.62 6.11 -3.54
N ALA A 761 30.37 5.65 -3.59
CA ALA A 761 29.45 5.91 -4.69
C ALA A 761 28.73 7.27 -4.57
N ASP A 762 28.87 7.95 -3.42
CA ASP A 762 28.06 9.11 -3.03
C ASP A 762 26.56 8.85 -3.25
N ALA A 763 26.09 7.67 -2.84
CA ALA A 763 24.73 7.21 -3.13
C ALA A 763 24.16 6.36 -2.00
N HIS A 764 22.83 6.33 -1.89
CA HIS A 764 22.15 5.42 -1.00
C HIS A 764 21.88 4.09 -1.70
N VAL A 765 22.24 2.99 -1.06
CA VAL A 765 22.06 1.62 -1.57
C VAL A 765 21.05 0.90 -0.70
N LEU A 766 20.14 0.16 -1.33
CA LEU A 766 19.15 -0.68 -0.65
C LEU A 766 19.86 -1.80 0.12
N SER A 767 19.66 -1.87 1.44
CA SER A 767 20.29 -2.85 2.32
C SER A 767 19.37 -4.01 2.69
N GLU A 768 18.10 -3.71 3.00
CA GLU A 768 17.13 -4.69 3.51
C GLU A 768 15.70 -4.31 3.10
N VAL A 769 14.84 -5.32 2.89
CA VAL A 769 13.41 -5.14 2.67
C VAL A 769 12.64 -5.98 3.68
N LEU A 770 11.77 -5.34 4.45
CA LEU A 770 10.96 -5.93 5.51
C LEU A 770 9.48 -5.67 5.23
N ILE A 771 8.63 -6.58 5.66
CA ILE A 771 7.21 -6.29 5.86
C ILE A 771 7.08 -5.65 7.24
N ASP A 772 6.21 -4.64 7.39
CA ASP A 772 5.97 -4.00 8.69
C ASP A 772 5.80 -5.06 9.80
N PRO A 773 6.61 -5.05 10.87
CA PRO A 773 6.47 -6.00 11.98
C PRO A 773 5.10 -5.98 12.65
N GLN A 774 4.38 -4.85 12.56
CA GLN A 774 3.01 -4.69 13.04
C GLN A 774 1.96 -5.05 11.98
N ASP A 775 2.37 -5.56 10.82
CA ASP A 775 1.47 -5.93 9.75
C ASP A 775 0.48 -7.01 10.21
N VAL A 776 -0.77 -6.59 10.36
CA VAL A 776 -1.91 -7.46 10.66
C VAL A 776 -2.72 -7.78 9.41
N SER A 777 -2.36 -7.26 8.23
CA SER A 777 -3.13 -7.41 6.99
C SER A 777 -3.41 -8.87 6.67
N LYS A 778 -2.44 -9.76 6.91
CA LYS A 778 -2.61 -11.21 6.77
C LYS A 778 -3.67 -11.79 7.71
N LYS A 779 -3.62 -11.44 9.00
CA LYS A 779 -4.55 -11.94 10.03
C LYS A 779 -5.96 -11.37 9.85
N VAL A 780 -6.04 -10.08 9.50
CA VAL A 780 -7.28 -9.36 9.19
C VAL A 780 -7.91 -9.92 7.91
N GLY A 781 -7.10 -10.11 6.87
CA GLY A 781 -7.53 -10.72 5.63
C GLY A 781 -8.04 -12.16 5.82
N ASP A 782 -7.36 -12.98 6.64
CA ASP A 782 -7.85 -14.31 7.01
C ASP A 782 -9.19 -14.22 7.73
N TYR A 783 -9.34 -13.32 8.71
CA TYR A 783 -10.58 -13.12 9.45
C TYR A 783 -11.77 -12.80 8.53
N TYR A 784 -11.61 -11.82 7.63
CA TYR A 784 -12.67 -11.45 6.69
C TYR A 784 -12.95 -12.53 5.66
N LEU A 785 -11.90 -13.19 5.15
CA LEU A 785 -12.07 -14.27 4.19
C LEU A 785 -12.85 -15.44 4.79
N ILE A 786 -12.59 -15.79 6.06
CA ILE A 786 -13.37 -16.80 6.79
C ILE A 786 -14.82 -16.36 6.98
N GLY A 787 -15.05 -15.09 7.33
CA GLY A 787 -16.41 -14.53 7.46
C GLY A 787 -17.22 -14.74 6.18
N HIS A 788 -16.69 -14.31 5.04
CA HIS A 788 -17.34 -14.46 3.73
C HIS A 788 -17.47 -15.93 3.32
N LEU A 789 -16.49 -16.77 3.66
CA LEU A 789 -16.54 -18.20 3.37
C LEU A 789 -17.72 -18.89 4.07
N LEU A 790 -17.97 -18.53 5.33
CA LEU A 790 -19.08 -19.10 6.11
C LEU A 790 -20.45 -18.74 5.50
N GLU A 791 -20.55 -17.63 4.75
CA GLU A 791 -21.78 -17.26 4.03
C GLU A 791 -22.08 -18.18 2.84
N HIS A 792 -21.04 -18.75 2.22
CA HIS A 792 -21.16 -19.67 1.10
C HIS A 792 -21.16 -21.14 1.51
N GLN A 793 -21.00 -21.44 2.80
CA GLN A 793 -21.07 -22.81 3.28
C GLN A 793 -22.49 -23.33 3.12
N VAL A 794 -22.64 -24.40 2.32
CA VAL A 794 -23.90 -25.12 2.20
C VAL A 794 -24.24 -25.71 3.57
N THR A 795 -25.22 -25.10 4.23
CA THR A 795 -25.77 -25.62 5.48
C THR A 795 -26.96 -26.50 5.13
N GLY A 796 -27.08 -27.64 5.80
CA GLY A 796 -28.29 -28.46 5.68
C GLY A 796 -29.48 -27.65 6.15
N GLY A 797 -30.36 -27.27 5.22
CA GLY A 797 -31.62 -26.59 5.50
C GLY A 797 -32.73 -27.60 5.66
N TYR A 798 -33.67 -27.33 6.55
CA TYR A 798 -34.92 -28.10 6.58
C TYR A 798 -36.06 -27.25 7.13
N SER A 799 -37.25 -27.50 6.61
CA SER A 799 -38.50 -26.93 7.08
C SER A 799 -39.33 -28.01 7.76
N VAL A 800 -39.93 -27.68 8.90
CA VAL A 800 -40.82 -28.57 9.64
C VAL A 800 -42.17 -27.89 9.79
N GLY A 801 -43.23 -28.59 9.40
CA GLY A 801 -44.61 -28.22 9.72
C GLY A 801 -45.05 -28.91 11.01
N TYR A 802 -45.77 -28.18 11.86
CA TYR A 802 -46.36 -28.64 13.11
C TYR A 802 -47.87 -28.43 13.10
N HIS A 803 -48.62 -29.38 13.63
CA HIS A 803 -50.02 -29.19 14.01
C HIS A 803 -50.09 -28.28 15.24
N GLY A 804 -50.96 -27.28 15.21
CA GLY A 804 -51.11 -26.30 16.28
C GLY A 804 -50.11 -25.13 16.23
N ILE A 805 -50.16 -24.29 17.27
CA ILE A 805 -49.22 -23.20 17.51
C ILE A 805 -48.03 -23.73 18.30
N GLN A 806 -46.86 -23.81 17.67
CA GLN A 806 -45.59 -24.13 18.31
C GLN A 806 -44.81 -22.82 18.55
N LEU A 807 -44.42 -22.60 19.81
CA LEU A 807 -43.67 -21.42 20.22
C LEU A 807 -42.16 -21.63 20.02
N ILE A 808 -41.72 -21.51 18.77
CA ILE A 808 -40.30 -21.69 18.39
C ILE A 808 -39.58 -20.33 18.43
N PRO A 809 -38.54 -20.15 19.26
CA PRO A 809 -37.81 -18.89 19.30
C PRO A 809 -36.90 -18.73 18.08
N MET A 810 -36.81 -17.51 17.55
CA MET A 810 -35.78 -17.12 16.59
C MET A 810 -34.47 -16.90 17.34
N ASP A 811 -33.40 -17.64 16.98
CA ASP A 811 -32.13 -17.67 17.72
C ASP A 811 -30.87 -17.57 16.86
N GLY A 812 -31.00 -17.58 15.53
CA GLY A 812 -29.92 -17.56 14.55
C GLY A 812 -29.93 -18.78 13.61
N ALA A 813 -30.42 -19.92 14.09
CA ALA A 813 -30.60 -21.14 13.31
C ALA A 813 -31.94 -21.13 12.54
N VAL A 814 -33.01 -20.67 13.20
CA VAL A 814 -34.34 -20.53 12.58
C VAL A 814 -34.35 -19.27 11.72
N MET A 815 -34.54 -19.42 10.40
CA MET A 815 -34.49 -18.32 9.41
C MET A 815 -35.88 -17.78 9.04
N HIS A 816 -36.88 -18.65 9.02
CA HIS A 816 -38.24 -18.27 8.63
C HIS A 816 -39.26 -19.05 9.48
N LEU A 817 -40.21 -18.34 10.04
CA LEU A 817 -41.26 -18.91 10.87
C LEU A 817 -42.62 -18.33 10.48
N THR A 818 -43.58 -19.22 10.26
CA THR A 818 -44.94 -18.87 9.86
C THR A 818 -45.94 -19.56 10.77
N TRP A 819 -46.88 -18.78 11.32
CA TRP A 819 -48.05 -19.30 12.03
C TRP A 819 -49.29 -19.02 11.22
N SER A 820 -50.19 -19.99 11.15
CA SER A 820 -51.49 -19.80 10.51
C SER A 820 -52.62 -20.35 11.36
N THR A 821 -53.77 -19.67 11.32
CA THR A 821 -55.04 -20.14 11.88
C THR A 821 -56.10 -20.12 10.79
N GLY A 822 -57.10 -21.00 10.88
CA GLY A 822 -58.19 -21.11 9.91
C GLY A 822 -58.77 -22.51 9.86
N ARG A 823 -58.38 -23.33 8.88
CA ARG A 823 -58.75 -24.77 8.80
C ARG A 823 -58.02 -25.67 9.83
N GLY A 824 -57.69 -25.11 10.99
CA GLY A 824 -56.76 -25.65 11.98
C GLY A 824 -55.55 -24.71 12.16
N ALA A 825 -55.02 -24.66 13.38
CA ALA A 825 -53.78 -23.94 13.64
C ALA A 825 -52.57 -24.76 13.13
N ARG A 826 -51.59 -24.08 12.52
CA ARG A 826 -50.36 -24.69 12.01
C ARG A 826 -49.18 -23.77 12.21
N THR A 827 -48.03 -24.35 12.55
CA THR A 827 -46.74 -23.65 12.59
C THR A 827 -45.81 -24.25 11.54
N GLN A 828 -45.13 -23.44 10.75
CA GLN A 828 -44.09 -23.87 9.83
C GLN A 828 -42.80 -23.14 10.18
N ALA A 829 -41.76 -23.88 10.55
CA ALA A 829 -40.46 -23.34 10.90
C ALA A 829 -39.40 -23.85 9.93
N SER A 830 -38.45 -23.00 9.55
CA SER A 830 -37.31 -23.39 8.74
C SER A 830 -36.01 -23.06 9.43
N ARG A 831 -35.11 -24.05 9.45
CA ARG A 831 -33.74 -23.90 9.91
C ARG A 831 -32.81 -23.79 8.71
N ASN A 832 -31.95 -22.78 8.70
CA ASN A 832 -30.97 -22.52 7.64
C ASN A 832 -31.52 -22.42 6.20
N MET A 833 -32.82 -22.18 6.04
CA MET A 833 -33.45 -21.92 4.75
C MET A 833 -34.71 -21.10 4.95
N GLU A 834 -35.22 -20.48 3.88
CA GLU A 834 -36.54 -19.86 3.89
C GLU A 834 -37.54 -20.75 3.15
N HIS A 835 -38.66 -21.08 3.79
CA HIS A 835 -39.72 -21.87 3.12
C HIS A 835 -40.67 -21.03 2.25
N SER A 836 -40.57 -19.70 2.28
CA SER A 836 -41.36 -18.84 1.39
C SER A 836 -40.68 -18.79 0.02
N THR A 837 -41.39 -19.19 -1.02
CA THR A 837 -40.90 -19.12 -2.41
C THR A 837 -40.98 -17.72 -3.00
N PHE A 838 -41.76 -16.83 -2.40
CA PHE A 838 -41.95 -15.45 -2.87
C PHE A 838 -40.89 -14.48 -2.36
N LEU A 839 -40.14 -14.88 -1.32
CA LEU A 839 -39.08 -14.07 -0.77
C LEU A 839 -37.73 -14.57 -1.25
N LEU A 840 -36.91 -13.63 -1.69
CA LEU A 840 -35.51 -13.90 -1.98
C LEU A 840 -34.84 -14.37 -0.68
N PRO A 841 -33.94 -15.36 -0.73
CA PRO A 841 -33.14 -15.75 0.43
C PRO A 841 -32.45 -14.55 1.07
N TYR A 842 -32.26 -14.56 2.39
CA TYR A 842 -31.65 -13.45 3.13
C TYR A 842 -30.37 -12.86 2.48
N PRO A 843 -29.37 -13.64 2.02
CA PRO A 843 -28.20 -13.08 1.35
C PRO A 843 -28.55 -12.29 0.08
N ALA A 844 -29.53 -12.77 -0.70
CA ALA A 844 -29.99 -12.08 -1.90
C ALA A 844 -30.76 -10.79 -1.56
N ARG A 845 -31.52 -10.77 -0.46
CA ARG A 845 -32.13 -9.53 0.06
C ARG A 845 -31.07 -8.51 0.48
N ARG A 846 -30.08 -8.92 1.27
CA ARG A 846 -28.97 -8.03 1.67
C ARG A 846 -28.20 -7.50 0.48
N ARG A 847 -27.93 -8.32 -0.54
CA ARG A 847 -27.33 -7.85 -1.80
C ARG A 847 -28.21 -6.81 -2.52
N THR A 848 -29.53 -6.97 -2.47
CA THR A 848 -30.48 -6.02 -3.08
C THR A 848 -30.59 -4.73 -2.27
N GLU A 849 -30.51 -4.82 -0.94
CA GLU A 849 -30.52 -3.68 -0.01
C GLU A 849 -29.20 -2.90 -0.04
N ASN A 850 -28.06 -3.59 -0.13
CA ASN A 850 -26.72 -3.00 -0.19
C ASN A 850 -26.34 -2.52 -1.61
N GLN A 851 -27.16 -2.82 -2.63
CA GLN A 851 -26.98 -2.20 -3.94
C GLN A 851 -27.23 -0.70 -3.80
N GLU A 852 -26.27 0.11 -4.26
CA GLU A 852 -26.44 1.55 -4.33
C GLU A 852 -27.77 1.88 -5.00
N ALA A 853 -28.52 2.81 -4.41
CA ALA A 853 -29.81 3.23 -4.94
C ALA A 853 -29.64 3.53 -6.42
N ASN A 854 -30.27 2.72 -7.28
CA ASN A 854 -30.08 2.78 -8.71
C ASN A 854 -30.29 4.22 -9.18
N ALA A 855 -29.19 4.91 -9.52
CA ALA A 855 -29.20 6.34 -9.78
C ALA A 855 -30.19 6.68 -10.90
N THR A 856 -30.32 5.79 -11.88
CA THR A 856 -31.29 5.89 -12.97
C THR A 856 -32.73 5.78 -12.48
N ARG A 857 -33.02 4.91 -11.52
CA ARG A 857 -34.36 4.74 -10.94
C ARG A 857 -34.73 5.90 -10.00
N THR A 858 -33.75 6.43 -9.26
CA THR A 858 -33.92 7.67 -8.46
C THR A 858 -34.20 8.86 -9.37
N ILE A 859 -33.45 8.99 -10.48
CA ILE A 859 -33.71 10.01 -11.50
C ILE A 859 -35.10 9.82 -12.11
N LEU A 860 -35.47 8.60 -12.52
CA LEU A 860 -36.79 8.27 -13.08
C LEU A 860 -37.94 8.63 -12.12
N ASN A 861 -37.82 8.28 -10.84
CA ASN A 861 -38.81 8.62 -9.81
C ASN A 861 -38.87 10.13 -9.53
N LEU A 862 -37.74 10.84 -9.65
CA LEU A 862 -37.70 12.30 -9.53
C LEU A 862 -38.31 12.98 -10.76
N THR A 863 -38.06 12.46 -11.97
CA THR A 863 -38.68 12.96 -13.21
C THR A 863 -40.16 12.63 -13.28
N SER A 864 -40.60 11.43 -12.87
CA SER A 864 -42.03 11.09 -12.84
C SER A 864 -42.79 11.94 -11.83
N LYS A 865 -42.16 12.30 -10.69
CA LYS A 865 -42.73 13.27 -9.74
C LYS A 865 -42.67 14.72 -10.25
N ALA A 866 -41.71 15.05 -11.12
CA ALA A 866 -41.58 16.37 -11.72
C ALA A 866 -42.56 16.60 -12.89
N GLU A 867 -43.01 15.53 -13.55
CA GLU A 867 -44.07 15.61 -14.58
C GLU A 867 -45.44 15.97 -13.98
N ASP A 868 -45.65 15.75 -12.68
CA ASP A 868 -46.94 16.01 -12.04
C ASP A 868 -47.14 17.48 -11.57
N TRP A 869 -46.10 18.32 -11.37
CA TRP A 869 -46.25 19.72 -10.89
C TRP A 869 -45.17 20.71 -11.41
N GLU A 870 -45.56 21.95 -11.75
CA GLU A 870 -44.72 23.10 -12.21
C GLU A 870 -43.77 23.68 -11.14
N ASP A 871 -43.05 22.86 -10.35
CA ASP A 871 -42.28 23.35 -9.22
C ASP A 871 -40.78 23.52 -9.55
N ALA A 872 -40.34 24.78 -9.73
CA ALA A 872 -38.97 25.15 -10.10
C ALA A 872 -37.89 24.65 -9.11
N ASN A 873 -38.29 24.30 -7.88
CA ASN A 873 -37.40 23.78 -6.85
C ASN A 873 -36.89 22.35 -7.13
N ALA A 874 -37.66 21.52 -7.84
CA ALA A 874 -37.21 20.17 -8.21
C ALA A 874 -36.06 20.23 -9.22
N LEU A 875 -36.12 21.16 -10.17
CA LEU A 875 -35.09 21.44 -11.17
C LEU A 875 -33.79 21.96 -10.55
N ALA A 876 -33.89 22.77 -9.49
CA ALA A 876 -32.74 23.23 -8.72
C ALA A 876 -32.03 22.06 -8.01
N LYS A 877 -32.79 21.14 -7.40
CA LYS A 877 -32.23 19.92 -6.77
C LYS A 877 -31.58 18.99 -7.80
N LEU A 878 -32.14 18.87 -9.00
CA LEU A 878 -31.56 18.03 -10.07
C LEU A 878 -30.19 18.54 -10.55
N LYS A 879 -30.00 19.87 -10.62
CA LYS A 879 -28.72 20.50 -10.99
C LYS A 879 -27.62 20.32 -9.94
N VAL A 880 -27.98 20.18 -8.67
CA VAL A 880 -27.02 19.92 -7.58
C VAL A 880 -26.49 18.48 -7.66
N ILE A 881 -27.35 17.54 -8.06
CA ILE A 881 -27.00 16.11 -8.14
C ILE A 881 -26.21 15.79 -9.43
N LEU A 882 -26.43 16.55 -10.52
CA LEU A 882 -25.73 16.36 -11.80
C LEU A 882 -25.10 17.68 -12.29
N PRO A 883 -23.88 18.03 -11.83
CA PRO A 883 -23.17 19.22 -12.32
C PRO A 883 -22.83 19.04 -13.80
N GLY A 884 -23.60 19.69 -14.69
CA GLY A 884 -23.33 19.74 -16.14
C GLY A 884 -24.41 19.13 -17.06
N ALA A 885 -25.47 18.53 -16.53
CA ALA A 885 -26.55 18.00 -17.37
C ALA A 885 -27.38 19.13 -18.01
N ARG A 886 -27.46 19.16 -19.36
CA ARG A 886 -28.39 20.01 -20.13
C ARG A 886 -29.58 19.16 -20.58
N LEU A 887 -30.78 19.49 -20.11
CA LEU A 887 -32.03 18.96 -20.68
C LEU A 887 -32.19 19.54 -22.09
N ILE A 888 -32.14 18.67 -23.10
CA ILE A 888 -32.58 18.99 -24.46
C ILE A 888 -34.10 18.87 -24.43
N LYS A 889 -34.78 19.99 -24.70
CA LYS A 889 -36.24 20.08 -24.69
C LYS A 889 -36.83 19.38 -25.91
#